data_AF-A0AB94IWF3-F1
#
_entry.id   AF-A0AB94IWF3-F1
#
_cell.length_a   1.000
_cell.length_b   1.000
_cell.length_c   1.000
_cell.angle_alpha   90.00
_cell.angle_beta   90.00
_cell.angle_gamma   90.00
#
_symmetry.space_group_name_H-M   'P 1'
#
loop_
_entity.id
_entity.type
_entity.pdbx_description
1 polymer ?
#
loop_
_entity_poly.entity_id
_entity_poly.type
_entity_poly.pdbx_seq_one_letter_code
_entity_poly.pdbx_strand_id
1 'polypeptide(L)'
;MDSLNDSVIRSQLVAKNPFASSAAPNPWDNANPDLDSLNRTVVDHIDLLLKMTRENPAETFAGLILGEAGAGKTHMLKRVLRRIRESGEIAIFVTVRAFMDPESVLQDLLREVFISMGREHGDGKLQIDLLLEALDKAYRRDFREDALGGMARLEPLQMKLDRVNNDFLRCLLLYASTEDASLKNDILRWMRGESDESFSEKLDVIACNWDEMTPAAQEKKARDRLLSLGHVLRYVRVPMLVCFDQLDGMTSEDLLNAWGTAASLLINDVYGVLPLAFLRADTWEQRFSPRLDDAVRQKFLNHRLPMANCNLEQAKQLIKERIKAFFDDDDEVEQKYQWLMARLNTTLKPGYSPRMVITLANQAIQEAGAGADAAHEVEHALAEAYREECDKVASDPNSWPPNANHLLSALEMWLGAHPEFKVSRSADKYLRLSGKRSAEGPEAPCAFIIMATRHHRSAAAAIDRGIKFLEENPNGFCCYVTDERALKGPENWKQVHELLGQFRALKGRTVVLQPDGRAAWYGLVAFQNKVCNGDVTLYPPSGGPRLATPEDLSGYMKEGFRWNLLGLDGESGKPGDGDRSKDTGSGKDPTPSTSGPKDTSGSASEEKRLPLPVAVNSELCQQRPQNGDCSNDLGVAPAPQTVPEKSGSESGDKARDDFGEVHQEIFCHNDLGAAPTPQTVPEKSGSESGDKARDDFGEVPQEIFCRNDLGAAPTPQTVPEKSGSESGDKARDDFGEVPQEIFCHAEGLDRMVQLLKALKDLGLSVADAGVVCGPRFIRLKVLPDAARGTTVKKIDNRADDLQVQMALPVPPVIQAYGGYVGVDVPRSSPQALSLKTLLRQGEESRPRSEAVFPLGMRVDGSVFWADLAEPSMTSILIGGTSGSGKSVLLRSVVVGLLLCAPKDSVNFTLIDPKRLTFVDLAGLRALEEGRILCDVEETMEALKEAVEEMERRYELMEGAKVSHLTDYNAVAEERLRRRVLIIDEYADLMMHKETAKDLEHFIQRLCQKGRAAGFHLLLATQRPDAKVVTGVIKANLQLRVALKVASKSNSQIILGEGFTQAQHLLGHGDMLVGNGSAVERLQGPIADISLLGPEFLRG
;
A
#
# COMPACT_ATOMS: atom_id res chain seq x y z
N MET A 1 -54.29 -0.54 -18.30
CA MET A 1 -54.08 0.92 -18.13
C MET A 1 -52.59 1.28 -18.04
N ASP A 2 -51.73 0.29 -18.19
CA ASP A 2 -50.42 0.21 -17.54
C ASP A 2 -49.36 0.99 -18.33
N SER A 3 -49.53 1.08 -19.65
CA SER A 3 -48.70 1.87 -20.56
C SER A 3 -48.71 3.38 -20.28
N LEU A 4 -49.78 3.93 -19.71
CA LEU A 4 -49.86 5.34 -19.34
C LEU A 4 -49.05 5.66 -18.08
N ASN A 5 -49.06 4.75 -17.10
CA ASN A 5 -48.25 4.89 -15.90
C ASN A 5 -46.76 4.69 -16.21
N ASP A 6 -46.46 3.73 -17.09
CA ASP A 6 -45.10 3.41 -17.53
C ASP A 6 -44.38 4.59 -18.20
N SER A 7 -45.06 5.36 -19.06
CA SER A 7 -44.48 6.57 -19.66
C SER A 7 -44.30 7.72 -18.66
N VAL A 8 -45.24 7.91 -17.72
CA VAL A 8 -45.18 9.00 -16.73
C VAL A 8 -44.02 8.80 -15.75
N ILE A 9 -43.87 7.58 -15.21
CA ILE A 9 -42.76 7.25 -14.31
C ILE A 9 -41.41 7.43 -15.02
N ARG A 10 -41.30 7.01 -16.29
CA ARG A 10 -40.10 7.24 -17.09
C ARG A 10 -39.81 8.72 -17.30
N SER A 11 -40.80 9.54 -17.70
CA SER A 11 -40.59 10.98 -17.90
C SER A 11 -40.14 11.69 -16.63
N GLN A 12 -40.64 11.29 -15.46
CA GLN A 12 -40.17 11.79 -14.16
C GLN A 12 -38.73 11.36 -13.86
N LEU A 13 -38.37 10.10 -14.10
CA LEU A 13 -37.01 9.57 -13.91
C LEU A 13 -35.99 10.14 -14.91
N VAL A 14 -36.41 10.53 -16.12
CA VAL A 14 -35.56 11.26 -17.08
C VAL A 14 -35.36 12.71 -16.65
N ALA A 15 -36.43 13.39 -16.20
CA ALA A 15 -36.36 14.80 -15.80
C ALA A 15 -35.63 15.03 -14.46
N LYS A 16 -35.63 14.05 -13.56
CA LYS A 16 -34.96 14.11 -12.23
C LYS A 16 -34.21 12.80 -11.96
N ASN A 17 -33.20 12.51 -12.78
CA ASN A 17 -32.49 11.21 -12.79
C ASN A 17 -31.54 11.01 -11.58
N PRO A 18 -31.82 10.08 -10.65
CA PRO A 18 -30.96 9.81 -9.49
C PRO A 18 -29.65 9.03 -9.81
N PHE A 19 -29.47 8.61 -11.07
CA PHE A 19 -28.32 7.84 -11.54
C PHE A 19 -27.40 8.63 -12.47
N ALA A 20 -27.75 9.84 -12.89
CA ALA A 20 -26.98 10.65 -13.84
C ALA A 20 -25.51 10.90 -13.40
N SER A 21 -25.27 11.02 -12.09
CA SER A 21 -23.92 11.11 -11.51
C SER A 21 -23.36 9.71 -11.19
N SER A 22 -22.55 9.19 -12.12
CA SER A 22 -21.80 7.91 -12.01
C SER A 22 -20.42 8.06 -11.35
N ALA A 23 -19.85 9.26 -11.42
CA ALA A 23 -18.70 9.68 -10.63
C ALA A 23 -19.19 10.38 -9.35
N ALA A 24 -18.79 9.88 -8.18
CA ALA A 24 -18.80 10.71 -6.98
C ALA A 24 -17.65 11.71 -7.11
N PRO A 25 -17.90 13.04 -7.08
CA PRO A 25 -16.83 13.99 -6.92
C PRO A 25 -16.14 13.79 -5.54
N ASN A 26 -14.95 14.38 -5.43
CA ASN A 26 -14.13 14.63 -4.23
C ASN A 26 -14.75 14.17 -2.88
N PRO A 27 -14.08 13.37 -2.01
CA PRO A 27 -14.68 12.81 -0.79
C PRO A 27 -15.35 13.80 0.21
N TRP A 28 -15.07 15.09 0.08
CA TRP A 28 -15.73 16.18 0.81
C TRP A 28 -17.16 16.49 0.34
N ASP A 29 -17.53 16.14 -0.90
CA ASP A 29 -18.78 16.54 -1.55
C ASP A 29 -19.97 15.64 -1.19
N ASN A 30 -21.09 16.28 -0.81
CA ASN A 30 -22.18 15.56 -0.19
C ASN A 30 -23.21 14.94 -1.16
N ALA A 31 -23.13 15.25 -2.45
CA ALA A 31 -24.21 15.12 -3.45
C ALA A 31 -24.84 13.72 -3.65
N ASN A 32 -24.10 12.61 -3.46
CA ASN A 32 -24.63 11.25 -3.66
C ASN A 32 -24.78 10.49 -2.32
N PRO A 33 -25.89 9.73 -2.11
CA PRO A 33 -26.04 8.81 -0.99
C PRO A 33 -25.11 7.59 -1.14
N ASP A 34 -24.88 6.87 -0.04
CA ASP A 34 -23.98 5.71 0.04
C ASP A 34 -24.54 4.65 0.97
N LEU A 35 -24.10 3.39 0.82
CA LEU A 35 -24.48 2.28 1.67
C LEU A 35 -23.42 2.01 2.73
N ASP A 36 -23.76 2.25 4.00
CA ASP A 36 -22.86 1.95 5.13
C ASP A 36 -22.44 0.47 5.21
N SER A 37 -23.24 -0.46 4.65
CA SER A 37 -22.95 -1.89 4.54
C SER A 37 -21.92 -2.26 3.46
N LEU A 38 -21.74 -1.43 2.43
CA LEU A 38 -20.83 -1.70 1.31
C LEU A 38 -19.39 -1.39 1.75
N ASN A 39 -18.45 -2.33 1.60
CA ASN A 39 -17.05 -2.17 2.05
C ASN A 39 -16.90 -1.77 3.54
N ARG A 40 -17.89 -2.10 4.38
CA ARG A 40 -17.94 -1.71 5.80
C ARG A 40 -16.67 -2.12 6.55
N THR A 41 -16.19 -3.35 6.33
CA THR A 41 -14.95 -3.88 6.92
C THR A 41 -13.71 -3.06 6.57
N VAL A 42 -13.65 -2.45 5.39
CA VAL A 42 -12.54 -1.57 4.98
C VAL A 42 -12.59 -0.25 5.76
N VAL A 43 -13.79 0.31 5.96
CA VAL A 43 -13.99 1.51 6.80
C VAL A 43 -13.69 1.21 8.28
N ASP A 44 -14.15 0.07 8.79
CA ASP A 44 -13.88 -0.40 10.16
C ASP A 44 -12.37 -0.59 10.39
N HIS A 45 -11.63 -1.13 9.42
CA HIS A 45 -10.17 -1.31 9.53
C HIS A 45 -9.39 0.01 9.41
N ILE A 46 -9.80 0.94 8.54
CA ILE A 46 -9.14 2.26 8.45
C ILE A 46 -9.34 3.06 9.76
N ASP A 47 -10.52 2.98 10.36
CA ASP A 47 -10.81 3.57 11.68
C ASP A 47 -9.93 2.97 12.80
N LEU A 48 -9.71 1.64 12.78
CA LEU A 48 -8.76 0.98 13.67
C LEU A 48 -7.32 1.48 13.48
N LEU A 49 -6.84 1.57 12.23
CA LEU A 49 -5.49 2.06 11.94
C LEU A 49 -5.30 3.52 12.38
N LEU A 50 -6.31 4.39 12.18
CA LEU A 50 -6.27 5.78 12.66
C LEU A 50 -6.14 5.88 14.19
N LYS A 51 -6.81 4.99 14.93
CA LYS A 51 -6.69 4.89 16.39
C LYS A 51 -5.30 4.42 16.81
N MET A 52 -4.76 3.39 16.16
CA MET A 52 -3.37 2.94 16.38
C MET A 52 -2.35 4.05 16.10
N THR A 53 -2.49 4.82 15.00
CA THR A 53 -1.64 5.99 14.70
C THR A 53 -1.78 7.11 15.75
N ARG A 54 -2.95 7.27 16.37
CA ARG A 54 -3.19 8.28 17.43
C ARG A 54 -2.60 7.86 18.78
N GLU A 55 -2.73 6.59 19.13
CA GLU A 55 -2.25 6.03 20.40
C GLU A 55 -0.73 5.87 20.39
N ASN A 56 -0.19 5.29 19.31
CA ASN A 56 1.22 5.00 19.09
C ASN A 56 1.80 5.80 17.90
N PRO A 57 1.86 7.15 17.92
CA PRO A 57 2.34 7.96 16.78
C PRO A 57 3.85 7.84 16.51
N ALA A 58 4.58 7.01 17.26
CA ALA A 58 5.95 6.61 16.96
C ALA A 58 6.01 5.35 16.07
N GLU A 59 4.96 4.53 16.07
CA GLU A 59 4.77 3.43 15.12
C GLU A 59 4.25 3.99 13.79
N THR A 60 4.48 3.25 12.71
CA THR A 60 4.24 3.70 11.34
C THR A 60 3.45 2.65 10.57
N PHE A 61 2.22 3.00 10.20
CA PHE A 61 1.26 2.12 9.56
C PHE A 61 1.01 2.58 8.12
N ALA A 62 0.74 1.64 7.21
CA ALA A 62 0.35 1.93 5.83
C ALA A 62 -0.76 0.95 5.41
N GLY A 63 -1.68 1.37 4.56
CA GLY A 63 -2.79 0.54 4.09
C GLY A 63 -2.85 0.46 2.56
N LEU A 64 -3.18 -0.73 2.04
CA LEU A 64 -3.28 -0.98 0.61
C LEU A 64 -4.72 -1.38 0.26
N ILE A 65 -5.49 -0.46 -0.29
CA ILE A 65 -6.90 -0.69 -0.66
C ILE A 65 -6.92 -1.11 -2.12
N LEU A 66 -7.29 -2.37 -2.36
CA LEU A 66 -7.36 -2.95 -3.70
C LEU A 66 -8.81 -3.00 -4.19
N GLY A 67 -9.11 -2.27 -5.26
CA GLY A 67 -10.46 -2.22 -5.82
C GLY A 67 -10.50 -1.73 -7.26
N GLU A 68 -11.36 -2.38 -8.06
CA GLU A 68 -11.61 -2.06 -9.46
C GLU A 68 -12.22 -0.67 -9.68
N ALA A 69 -12.18 -0.20 -10.93
CA ALA A 69 -12.85 1.03 -11.34
C ALA A 69 -14.34 1.00 -10.93
N GLY A 70 -14.77 1.99 -10.16
CA GLY A 70 -16.14 2.07 -9.66
C GLY A 70 -16.49 1.15 -8.47
N ALA A 71 -15.51 0.52 -7.81
CA ALA A 71 -15.71 -0.27 -6.57
C ALA A 71 -16.16 0.56 -5.33
N GLY A 72 -16.21 1.89 -5.45
CA GLY A 72 -16.69 2.80 -4.40
C GLY A 72 -15.62 3.48 -3.55
N LYS A 73 -14.37 3.62 -4.05
CA LYS A 73 -13.23 4.26 -3.35
C LYS A 73 -13.61 5.61 -2.70
N THR A 74 -14.13 6.57 -3.48
CA THR A 74 -14.55 7.90 -3.01
C THR A 74 -15.65 7.87 -1.94
N HIS A 75 -16.62 6.96 -2.12
CA HIS A 75 -17.74 6.75 -1.20
C HIS A 75 -17.27 6.17 0.15
N MET A 76 -16.38 5.19 0.12
CA MET A 76 -15.71 4.64 1.30
C MET A 76 -14.91 5.72 2.05
N LEU A 77 -14.16 6.57 1.33
CA LEU A 77 -13.43 7.71 1.92
C LEU A 77 -14.38 8.74 2.58
N LYS A 78 -15.51 9.05 1.95
CA LYS A 78 -16.56 9.91 2.52
C LYS A 78 -17.11 9.35 3.84
N ARG A 79 -17.20 8.02 4.00
CA ARG A 79 -17.60 7.38 5.28
C ARG A 79 -16.50 7.37 6.34
N VAL A 80 -15.23 7.23 5.96
CA VAL A 80 -14.10 7.43 6.88
C VAL A 80 -14.12 8.87 7.42
N LEU A 81 -14.24 9.87 6.53
CA LEU A 81 -14.43 11.28 6.89
C LEU A 81 -15.65 11.51 7.79
N ARG A 82 -16.80 10.90 7.48
CA ARG A 82 -18.02 11.01 8.30
C ARG A 82 -17.77 10.49 9.73
N ARG A 83 -17.15 9.31 9.88
CA ARG A 83 -16.85 8.75 11.21
C ARG A 83 -15.89 9.57 12.04
N ILE A 84 -14.84 10.14 11.43
CA ILE A 84 -13.90 11.05 12.11
C ILE A 84 -14.66 12.27 12.67
N ARG A 85 -15.62 12.81 11.91
CA ARG A 85 -16.49 13.91 12.36
C ARG A 85 -17.45 13.46 13.47
N GLU A 86 -18.10 12.30 13.31
CA GLU A 86 -19.09 11.76 14.25
C GLU A 86 -18.49 11.29 15.59
N SER A 87 -17.23 10.82 15.60
CA SER A 87 -16.54 10.42 16.84
C SER A 87 -16.06 11.61 17.68
N GLY A 88 -16.03 12.82 17.10
CA GLY A 88 -15.44 14.01 17.73
C GLY A 88 -13.91 13.96 17.82
N GLU A 89 -13.26 12.97 17.21
CA GLU A 89 -11.82 12.80 17.27
C GLU A 89 -11.11 13.56 16.14
N ILE A 90 -10.07 14.33 16.48
CA ILE A 90 -9.30 15.05 15.46
C ILE A 90 -8.45 14.06 14.65
N ALA A 91 -8.53 14.17 13.32
CA ALA A 91 -7.59 13.62 12.34
C ALA A 91 -7.49 14.59 11.15
N ILE A 92 -6.36 14.61 10.45
CA ILE A 92 -6.20 15.40 9.22
C ILE A 92 -6.34 14.48 8.01
N PHE A 93 -7.21 14.83 7.08
CA PHE A 93 -7.44 14.10 5.83
C PHE A 93 -6.78 14.82 4.66
N VAL A 94 -5.90 14.12 3.94
CA VAL A 94 -5.20 14.58 2.75
C VAL A 94 -5.51 13.65 1.59
N THR A 95 -5.94 14.21 0.46
CA THR A 95 -6.05 13.49 -0.82
C THR A 95 -4.85 13.85 -1.69
N VAL A 96 -4.12 12.85 -2.18
CA VAL A 96 -3.01 13.02 -3.12
C VAL A 96 -3.39 12.31 -4.41
N ARG A 97 -3.31 13.01 -5.54
CA ARG A 97 -3.58 12.46 -6.88
C ARG A 97 -2.32 11.80 -7.44
N ALA A 98 -2.42 11.19 -8.62
CA ALA A 98 -1.25 10.81 -9.40
C ALA A 98 -0.32 12.02 -9.62
N PHE A 99 0.99 11.81 -9.44
CA PHE A 99 2.01 12.82 -9.74
C PHE A 99 2.23 12.94 -11.26
N MET A 100 2.75 14.08 -11.72
CA MET A 100 2.94 14.36 -13.16
C MET A 100 4.40 14.55 -13.58
N ASP A 101 5.32 14.62 -12.62
CA ASP A 101 6.72 14.99 -12.79
C ASP A 101 7.58 14.26 -11.73
N PRO A 102 8.55 13.41 -12.12
CA PRO A 102 9.37 12.67 -11.17
C PRO A 102 10.36 13.56 -10.39
N GLU A 103 10.66 14.77 -10.87
CA GLU A 103 11.63 15.66 -10.21
C GLU A 103 11.03 16.54 -9.09
N SER A 104 9.70 16.50 -8.88
CA SER A 104 8.99 17.39 -7.95
C SER A 104 7.94 16.67 -7.07
N VAL A 105 8.08 15.35 -6.87
CA VAL A 105 7.09 14.51 -6.17
C VAL A 105 6.90 14.90 -4.70
N LEU A 106 7.95 15.21 -3.94
CA LEU A 106 7.81 15.67 -2.55
C LEU A 106 7.27 17.10 -2.46
N GLN A 107 7.59 17.96 -3.42
CA GLN A 107 7.02 19.31 -3.52
C GLN A 107 5.51 19.24 -3.81
N ASP A 108 5.08 18.40 -4.75
CA ASP A 108 3.66 18.16 -5.07
C ASP A 108 2.92 17.53 -3.87
N LEU A 109 3.53 16.56 -3.18
CA LEU A 109 3.00 15.97 -1.95
C LEU A 109 2.81 17.01 -0.84
N LEU A 110 3.82 17.85 -0.58
CA LEU A 110 3.74 18.95 0.37
C LEU A 110 2.63 19.95 -0.02
N ARG A 111 2.47 20.22 -1.32
CA ARG A 111 1.43 21.11 -1.83
C ARG A 111 0.04 20.54 -1.56
N GLU A 112 -0.22 19.27 -1.87
CA GLU A 112 -1.52 18.63 -1.61
C GLU A 112 -1.84 18.52 -0.12
N VAL A 113 -0.83 18.28 0.74
CA VAL A 113 -0.98 18.37 2.21
C VAL A 113 -1.45 19.76 2.63
N PHE A 114 -0.80 20.85 2.19
CA PHE A 114 -1.18 22.21 2.57
C PHE A 114 -2.29 22.86 1.73
N ILE A 115 -2.78 22.20 0.68
CA ILE A 115 -4.10 22.44 0.09
C ILE A 115 -5.16 21.82 0.99
N SER A 116 -5.01 20.53 1.32
CA SER A 116 -5.96 19.78 2.15
C SER A 116 -6.11 20.37 3.55
N MET A 117 -5.00 20.75 4.20
CA MET A 117 -5.02 21.40 5.53
C MET A 117 -5.74 22.75 5.53
N GLY A 118 -5.89 23.40 4.37
CA GLY A 118 -6.66 24.63 4.17
C GLY A 118 -8.13 24.43 3.82
N ARG A 119 -8.65 23.18 3.86
CA ARG A 119 -10.08 22.87 3.73
C ARG A 119 -10.77 22.83 5.09
N GLU A 120 -12.08 23.02 5.12
CA GLU A 120 -12.90 22.87 6.32
C GLU A 120 -12.99 21.40 6.77
N HIS A 121 -12.67 21.14 8.03
CA HIS A 121 -12.90 19.82 8.65
C HIS A 121 -14.38 19.64 9.01
N GLY A 122 -15.01 20.68 9.56
CA GLY A 122 -16.36 20.68 10.14
C GLY A 122 -16.54 21.92 11.02
N ASP A 123 -17.79 22.26 11.34
CA ASP A 123 -18.15 23.43 12.18
C ASP A 123 -17.49 24.76 11.76
N GLY A 124 -17.20 24.94 10.47
CA GLY A 124 -16.51 26.11 9.91
C GLY A 124 -15.02 26.24 10.24
N LYS A 125 -14.40 25.22 10.86
CA LYS A 125 -12.96 25.21 11.19
C LYS A 125 -12.14 24.55 10.08
N LEU A 126 -10.96 25.09 9.78
CA LEU A 126 -10.02 24.46 8.86
C LEU A 126 -9.26 23.31 9.56
N GLN A 127 -8.79 22.34 8.78
CA GLN A 127 -7.99 21.23 9.31
C GLN A 127 -6.68 21.72 9.99
N ILE A 128 -6.10 22.82 9.52
CA ILE A 128 -4.95 23.47 10.19
C ILE A 128 -5.33 24.08 11.55
N ASP A 129 -6.54 24.62 11.73
CA ASP A 129 -6.96 25.18 13.02
C ASP A 129 -7.08 24.07 14.08
N LEU A 130 -7.57 22.88 13.69
CA LEU A 130 -7.63 21.71 14.58
C LEU A 130 -6.24 21.23 15.01
N LEU A 131 -5.24 21.29 14.11
CA LEU A 131 -3.85 20.98 14.45
C LEU A 131 -3.29 21.97 15.49
N LEU A 132 -3.62 23.26 15.33
CA LEU A 132 -3.17 24.33 16.22
C LEU A 132 -3.87 24.30 17.58
N GLU A 133 -5.16 23.92 17.63
CA GLU A 133 -5.85 23.60 18.89
C GLU A 133 -5.25 22.38 19.60
N ALA A 134 -4.85 21.35 18.87
CA ALA A 134 -4.15 20.20 19.45
C ALA A 134 -2.75 20.59 19.97
N LEU A 135 -2.05 21.48 19.26
CA LEU A 135 -0.77 22.05 19.69
C LEU A 135 -0.90 22.91 20.95
N ASP A 136 -1.94 23.74 21.06
CA ASP A 136 -2.27 24.49 22.27
C ASP A 136 -2.52 23.57 23.47
N LYS A 137 -3.34 22.53 23.29
CA LYS A 137 -3.65 21.53 24.33
C LYS A 137 -2.39 20.76 24.77
N ALA A 138 -1.55 20.33 23.83
CA ALA A 138 -0.28 19.64 24.10
C ALA A 138 0.73 20.55 24.82
N TYR A 139 0.82 21.82 24.42
CA TYR A 139 1.69 22.81 25.06
C TYR A 139 1.28 23.08 26.52
N ARG A 140 0.00 23.38 26.79
CA ARG A 140 -0.49 23.62 28.17
C ARG A 140 -0.26 22.42 29.09
N ARG A 141 -0.48 21.19 28.57
CA ARG A 141 -0.21 19.93 29.29
C ARG A 141 1.26 19.83 29.75
N ASP A 142 2.20 20.24 28.90
CA ASP A 142 3.63 20.09 29.15
C ASP A 142 4.25 21.26 29.94
N PHE A 143 3.67 22.47 29.85
CA PHE A 143 4.26 23.71 30.39
C PHE A 143 3.47 24.40 31.52
N ARG A 144 2.32 23.85 31.95
CA ARG A 144 1.42 24.36 33.02
C ARG A 144 0.61 25.62 32.64
N GLU A 145 -0.18 26.13 33.59
CA GLU A 145 -1.26 27.11 33.33
C GLU A 145 -0.80 28.54 32.97
N ASP A 146 0.42 28.94 33.36
CA ASP A 146 1.06 30.21 32.91
C ASP A 146 1.52 30.16 31.43
N ALA A 147 0.76 29.46 30.59
CA ALA A 147 1.11 29.16 29.20
C ALA A 147 1.10 30.42 28.33
N LEU A 148 2.31 30.83 27.90
CA LEU A 148 2.54 31.91 26.95
C LEU A 148 1.61 31.81 25.71
N GLY A 149 1.21 32.94 25.14
CA GLY A 149 0.31 33.02 23.99
C GLY A 149 1.03 33.17 22.64
N GLY A 150 0.49 32.56 21.58
CA GLY A 150 0.93 32.76 20.19
C GLY A 150 2.44 32.60 19.98
N MET A 151 3.07 33.58 19.37
CA MET A 151 4.51 33.60 19.06
C MET A 151 5.44 33.47 20.29
N ALA A 152 5.01 33.84 21.50
CA ALA A 152 5.83 33.67 22.71
C ALA A 152 6.07 32.19 23.08
N ARG A 153 5.39 31.24 22.40
CA ARG A 153 5.62 29.79 22.52
C ARG A 153 6.82 29.30 21.71
N LEU A 154 7.36 30.12 20.80
CA LEU A 154 8.33 29.67 19.80
C LEU A 154 9.59 29.07 20.44
N GLU A 155 10.26 29.79 21.33
CA GLU A 155 11.47 29.30 22.02
C GLU A 155 11.20 28.02 22.86
N PRO A 156 10.18 27.96 23.75
CA PRO A 156 9.82 26.73 24.45
C PRO A 156 9.50 25.53 23.54
N LEU A 157 8.81 25.75 22.41
CA LEU A 157 8.49 24.69 21.47
C LEU A 157 9.71 24.26 20.63
N GLN A 158 10.61 25.18 20.27
CA GLN A 158 11.88 24.85 19.61
C GLN A 158 12.76 23.97 20.51
N MET A 159 12.86 24.28 21.81
CA MET A 159 13.58 23.43 22.77
C MET A 159 12.93 22.05 22.98
N LYS A 160 11.62 21.92 22.71
CA LYS A 160 10.86 20.68 22.85
C LYS A 160 10.82 19.84 21.57
N LEU A 161 10.98 20.48 20.42
CA LEU A 161 10.84 19.93 19.07
C LEU A 161 12.12 20.20 18.27
N ASP A 162 13.25 19.73 18.79
CA ASP A 162 14.63 19.89 18.28
C ASP A 162 14.81 19.53 16.79
N ARG A 163 13.93 18.68 16.25
CA ARG A 163 13.92 18.21 14.86
C ARG A 163 12.94 18.95 13.92
N VAL A 164 12.24 19.97 14.41
CA VAL A 164 11.31 20.78 13.62
C VAL A 164 12.03 22.02 13.10
N ASN A 165 11.87 22.33 11.81
CA ASN A 165 12.43 23.52 11.20
C ASN A 165 11.88 24.81 11.86
N ASN A 166 12.76 25.75 12.22
CA ASN A 166 12.41 26.97 12.94
C ASN A 166 11.39 27.83 12.18
N ASP A 167 11.60 28.08 10.89
CA ASP A 167 10.71 28.88 10.05
C ASP A 167 9.33 28.20 9.91
N PHE A 168 9.30 26.87 9.82
CA PHE A 168 8.06 26.08 9.78
C PHE A 168 7.24 26.19 11.07
N LEU A 169 7.88 26.03 12.23
CA LEU A 169 7.24 26.18 13.54
C LEU A 169 6.78 27.63 13.78
N ARG A 170 7.60 28.60 13.36
CA ARG A 170 7.25 30.02 13.34
C ARG A 170 6.01 30.29 12.51
N CYS A 171 5.94 29.80 11.26
CA CYS A 171 4.78 29.99 10.40
C CYS A 171 3.49 29.38 10.98
N LEU A 172 3.57 28.23 11.67
CA LEU A 172 2.43 27.66 12.40
C LEU A 172 1.95 28.58 13.54
N LEU A 173 2.87 29.12 14.35
CA LEU A 173 2.53 30.02 15.45
C LEU A 173 2.03 31.39 14.99
N LEU A 174 2.60 31.93 13.90
CA LEU A 174 2.10 33.14 13.24
C LEU A 174 0.66 32.95 12.73
N TYR A 175 0.38 31.81 12.09
CA TYR A 175 -0.97 31.49 11.61
C TYR A 175 -1.97 31.38 12.76
N ALA A 176 -1.55 30.80 13.89
CA ALA A 176 -2.37 30.69 15.11
C ALA A 176 -2.65 32.04 15.80
N SER A 177 -1.78 33.04 15.62
CA SER A 177 -1.84 34.31 16.34
C SER A 177 -2.30 35.51 15.51
N THR A 178 -2.47 35.38 14.19
CA THR A 178 -2.95 36.47 13.32
C THR A 178 -4.43 36.32 12.98
N GLU A 179 -5.15 37.44 12.97
CA GLU A 179 -6.51 37.54 12.43
C GLU A 179 -6.52 37.99 10.95
N ASP A 180 -5.38 38.45 10.40
CA ASP A 180 -5.30 38.87 9.00
C ASP A 180 -5.39 37.67 8.04
N ALA A 181 -6.53 37.59 7.34
CA ALA A 181 -6.78 36.60 6.30
C ALA A 181 -5.79 36.69 5.13
N SER A 182 -5.22 37.86 4.83
CA SER A 182 -4.17 38.02 3.82
C SER A 182 -2.88 37.35 4.29
N LEU A 183 -2.42 37.62 5.50
CA LEU A 183 -1.26 36.97 6.11
C LEU A 183 -1.47 35.45 6.27
N LYS A 184 -2.65 34.98 6.70
CA LYS A 184 -2.97 33.53 6.75
C LYS A 184 -2.83 32.87 5.37
N ASN A 185 -3.28 33.53 4.30
CA ASN A 185 -3.13 33.04 2.94
C ASN A 185 -1.66 33.03 2.49
N ASP A 186 -0.90 34.11 2.71
CA ASP A 186 0.52 34.17 2.36
C ASP A 186 1.35 33.15 3.17
N ILE A 187 1.01 32.86 4.44
CA ILE A 187 1.60 31.74 5.21
C ILE A 187 1.28 30.39 4.56
N LEU A 188 0.03 30.09 4.20
CA LEU A 188 -0.33 28.81 3.58
C LEU A 188 0.40 28.60 2.23
N ARG A 189 0.56 29.66 1.44
CA ARG A 189 1.38 29.65 0.21
C ARG A 189 2.85 29.35 0.53
N TRP A 190 3.44 30.03 1.52
CA TRP A 190 4.81 29.75 1.95
C TRP A 190 4.97 28.29 2.39
N MET A 191 4.01 27.73 3.16
CA MET A 191 4.02 26.33 3.62
C MET A 191 3.94 25.32 2.46
N ARG A 192 3.17 25.61 1.41
CA ARG A 192 3.09 24.84 0.15
C ARG A 192 4.38 24.86 -0.68
N GLY A 193 5.30 25.77 -0.39
CA GLY A 193 6.52 25.97 -1.19
C GLY A 193 6.31 26.84 -2.43
N GLU A 194 5.33 27.75 -2.41
CA GLU A 194 5.24 28.85 -3.39
C GLU A 194 6.35 29.88 -3.12
N SER A 195 6.81 30.58 -4.15
CA SER A 195 7.68 31.76 -4.03
C SER A 195 6.86 33.05 -4.10
N ASP A 196 7.07 33.96 -3.14
CA ASP A 196 6.64 35.35 -3.19
C ASP A 196 7.69 36.16 -2.41
N GLU A 197 8.17 37.25 -3.00
CA GLU A 197 9.27 38.05 -2.44
C GLU A 197 8.91 38.64 -1.07
N SER A 198 7.62 38.94 -0.86
CA SER A 198 7.12 39.52 0.38
C SER A 198 7.08 38.54 1.56
N PHE A 199 7.25 37.23 1.34
CA PHE A 199 7.24 36.25 2.45
C PHE A 199 8.39 36.45 3.43
N SER A 200 9.60 36.73 2.95
CA SER A 200 10.79 36.87 3.79
C SER A 200 10.61 37.97 4.86
N GLU A 201 10.04 39.10 4.44
CA GLU A 201 9.81 40.28 5.28
C GLU A 201 8.53 40.17 6.13
N LYS A 202 7.40 39.72 5.54
CA LYS A 202 6.11 39.58 6.25
C LYS A 202 6.13 38.50 7.32
N LEU A 203 6.83 37.39 7.07
CA LEU A 203 6.83 36.22 7.94
C LEU A 203 8.06 36.18 8.86
N ASP A 204 9.10 36.98 8.55
CA ASP A 204 10.41 36.99 9.21
C ASP A 204 11.00 35.56 9.24
N VAL A 205 11.28 35.10 8.02
CA VAL A 205 11.77 33.76 7.63
C VAL A 205 12.93 33.90 6.63
N ILE A 206 13.75 32.87 6.49
CA ILE A 206 14.92 32.91 5.60
C ILE A 206 14.48 33.09 4.14
N ALA A 207 15.03 34.12 3.48
CA ALA A 207 14.70 34.47 2.10
C ALA A 207 14.91 33.27 1.14
N CYS A 208 13.85 32.89 0.44
CA CYS A 208 13.78 31.62 -0.29
C CYS A 208 12.95 31.76 -1.58
N ASN A 209 13.62 32.08 -2.71
CA ASN A 209 13.03 31.89 -4.03
C ASN A 209 13.12 30.41 -4.41
N TRP A 210 12.00 29.68 -4.42
CA TRP A 210 11.98 28.27 -4.80
C TRP A 210 12.27 28.10 -6.29
N ASP A 211 11.80 29.00 -7.14
CA ASP A 211 11.93 28.92 -8.60
C ASP A 211 13.37 29.13 -9.11
N GLU A 212 14.22 29.78 -8.31
CA GLU A 212 15.66 29.88 -8.60
C GLU A 212 16.41 28.57 -8.29
N MET A 213 15.94 27.77 -7.33
CA MET A 213 16.58 26.53 -6.88
C MET A 213 16.55 25.42 -7.97
N THR A 214 17.42 24.42 -7.82
CA THR A 214 17.33 23.16 -8.59
C THR A 214 16.23 22.26 -8.03
N PRO A 215 15.63 21.37 -8.85
CA PRO A 215 14.55 20.47 -8.41
C PRO A 215 14.94 19.64 -7.18
N ALA A 216 16.13 19.00 -7.20
CA ALA A 216 16.67 18.26 -6.05
C ALA A 216 16.80 19.08 -4.75
N ALA A 217 16.97 20.41 -4.85
CA ALA A 217 17.04 21.30 -3.69
C ALA A 217 15.65 21.81 -3.24
N GLN A 218 14.67 21.86 -4.15
CA GLN A 218 13.24 22.03 -3.81
C GLN A 218 12.73 20.79 -3.08
N GLU A 219 12.95 19.60 -3.64
CA GLU A 219 12.60 18.29 -3.05
C GLU A 219 13.21 18.12 -1.65
N LYS A 220 14.47 18.51 -1.46
CA LYS A 220 15.09 18.50 -0.12
C LYS A 220 14.33 19.38 0.88
N LYS A 221 14.01 20.64 0.52
CA LYS A 221 13.24 21.52 1.41
C LYS A 221 11.81 21.03 1.62
N ALA A 222 11.23 20.33 0.65
CA ALA A 222 9.92 19.70 0.81
C ALA A 222 9.98 18.53 1.81
N ARG A 223 11.01 17.66 1.70
CA ARG A 223 11.32 16.63 2.71
C ARG A 223 11.47 17.21 4.10
N ASP A 224 12.32 18.22 4.27
CA ASP A 224 12.62 18.83 5.58
C ASP A 224 11.34 19.40 6.26
N ARG A 225 10.36 19.86 5.48
CA ARG A 225 9.05 20.30 5.95
C ARG A 225 8.07 19.17 6.25
N LEU A 226 8.03 18.12 5.44
CA LEU A 226 7.22 16.93 5.73
C LEU A 226 7.68 16.26 7.03
N LEU A 227 9.00 16.15 7.25
CA LEU A 227 9.59 15.70 8.52
C LEU A 227 9.19 16.60 9.69
N SER A 228 9.27 17.93 9.52
CA SER A 228 8.85 18.92 10.52
C SER A 228 7.37 18.76 10.89
N LEU A 229 6.50 18.51 9.90
CA LEU A 229 5.08 18.24 10.12
C LEU A 229 4.86 16.94 10.90
N GLY A 230 5.52 15.85 10.53
CA GLY A 230 5.40 14.56 11.24
C GLY A 230 5.84 14.65 12.71
N HIS A 231 6.89 15.42 13.00
CA HIS A 231 7.31 15.71 14.38
C HIS A 231 6.24 16.49 15.17
N VAL A 232 5.54 17.45 14.56
CA VAL A 232 4.40 18.14 15.18
C VAL A 232 3.22 17.18 15.39
N LEU A 233 2.81 16.41 14.38
CA LEU A 233 1.71 15.43 14.46
C LEU A 233 1.93 14.45 15.62
N ARG A 234 3.14 13.91 15.74
CA ARG A 234 3.55 12.99 16.82
C ARG A 234 3.52 13.64 18.20
N TYR A 235 3.87 14.92 18.32
CA TYR A 235 3.84 15.64 19.59
C TYR A 235 2.40 15.87 20.10
N VAL A 236 1.50 16.24 19.19
CA VAL A 236 0.11 16.60 19.53
C VAL A 236 -0.84 15.40 19.52
N ARG A 237 -0.40 14.24 19.01
CA ARG A 237 -1.21 13.02 18.78
C ARG A 237 -2.44 13.26 17.88
N VAL A 238 -2.22 13.92 16.75
CA VAL A 238 -3.22 14.02 15.67
C VAL A 238 -2.76 13.13 14.51
N PRO A 239 -3.48 12.05 14.16
CA PRO A 239 -3.15 11.25 12.99
C PRO A 239 -3.48 12.01 11.69
N MET A 240 -2.63 11.85 10.67
CA MET A 240 -2.87 12.37 9.32
C MET A 240 -3.06 11.22 8.33
N LEU A 241 -4.25 11.12 7.73
CA LEU A 241 -4.57 10.16 6.69
C LEU A 241 -4.16 10.72 5.32
N VAL A 242 -3.21 10.07 4.64
CA VAL A 242 -2.74 10.47 3.31
C VAL A 242 -3.22 9.46 2.29
N CYS A 243 -4.30 9.78 1.58
CA CYS A 243 -4.93 8.91 0.58
C CYS A 243 -4.34 9.19 -0.80
N PHE A 244 -3.47 8.31 -1.29
CA PHE A 244 -3.02 8.29 -2.67
C PHE A 244 -4.07 7.62 -3.56
N ASP A 245 -4.84 8.42 -4.29
CA ASP A 245 -5.86 7.97 -5.23
C ASP A 245 -5.44 8.23 -6.68
N GLN A 246 -6.12 7.59 -7.64
CA GLN A 246 -5.86 7.72 -9.09
C GLN A 246 -4.46 7.26 -9.55
N LEU A 247 -3.71 6.56 -8.68
CA LEU A 247 -2.39 5.98 -8.97
C LEU A 247 -2.40 5.02 -10.17
N ASP A 248 -3.54 4.43 -10.53
CA ASP A 248 -3.71 3.55 -11.68
C ASP A 248 -3.22 4.19 -13.01
N GLY A 249 -3.26 5.52 -13.15
CA GLY A 249 -2.78 6.25 -14.32
C GLY A 249 -1.24 6.38 -14.42
N MET A 250 -0.48 6.07 -13.37
CA MET A 250 0.99 6.24 -13.37
C MET A 250 1.70 5.10 -14.10
N THR A 251 2.33 5.41 -15.23
CA THR A 251 2.95 4.41 -16.14
C THR A 251 4.46 4.60 -16.37
N SER A 252 5.01 5.79 -16.10
CA SER A 252 6.47 6.05 -16.22
C SER A 252 7.25 5.39 -15.09
N GLU A 253 8.36 4.72 -15.41
CA GLU A 253 9.23 4.10 -14.40
C GLU A 253 9.82 5.11 -13.41
N ASP A 254 10.32 6.25 -13.90
CA ASP A 254 10.90 7.30 -13.07
C ASP A 254 9.89 7.85 -12.06
N LEU A 255 8.65 8.01 -12.51
CA LEU A 255 7.54 8.47 -11.69
C LEU A 255 7.10 7.42 -10.64
N LEU A 256 7.16 6.13 -10.97
CA LEU A 256 6.93 5.03 -10.02
C LEU A 256 8.06 4.92 -8.99
N ASN A 257 9.32 5.11 -9.41
CA ASN A 257 10.50 5.15 -8.53
C ASN A 257 10.44 6.35 -7.56
N ALA A 258 10.04 7.53 -8.07
CA ALA A 258 9.88 8.75 -7.28
C ALA A 258 8.69 8.65 -6.30
N TRP A 259 7.56 8.09 -6.73
CA TRP A 259 6.44 7.74 -5.83
C TRP A 259 6.89 6.76 -4.74
N GLY A 260 7.65 5.73 -5.10
CA GLY A 260 8.19 4.77 -4.14
C GLY A 260 9.06 5.44 -3.07
N THR A 261 9.93 6.36 -3.50
CA THR A 261 10.78 7.18 -2.60
C THR A 261 9.93 8.03 -1.64
N ALA A 262 8.85 8.65 -2.14
CA ALA A 262 7.93 9.44 -1.33
C ALA A 262 7.08 8.59 -0.36
N ALA A 263 6.66 7.40 -0.79
CA ALA A 263 5.99 6.43 0.08
C ALA A 263 6.93 5.96 1.20
N SER A 264 8.18 5.59 0.88
CA SER A 264 9.18 5.20 1.88
C SER A 264 9.52 6.33 2.85
N LEU A 265 9.54 7.59 2.39
CA LEU A 265 9.67 8.77 3.29
C LEU A 265 8.52 8.85 4.30
N LEU A 266 7.27 8.86 3.82
CA LEU A 266 6.09 8.94 4.69
C LEU A 266 6.02 7.77 5.67
N ILE A 267 6.39 6.57 5.21
CA ILE A 267 6.22 5.33 5.96
C ILE A 267 7.34 5.09 6.97
N ASN A 268 8.53 5.69 6.81
CA ASN A 268 9.65 5.45 7.73
C ASN A 268 10.07 6.69 8.55
N ASP A 269 10.00 7.89 7.97
CA ASP A 269 10.50 9.10 8.64
C ASP A 269 9.38 10.04 9.16
N VAL A 270 8.19 10.06 8.53
CA VAL A 270 7.13 11.03 8.85
C VAL A 270 6.11 10.46 9.84
N TYR A 271 6.44 10.59 11.12
CA TYR A 271 5.60 10.14 12.24
C TYR A 271 4.17 10.72 12.25
N GLY A 272 3.22 9.96 12.82
CA GLY A 272 1.81 10.37 12.92
C GLY A 272 1.03 10.34 11.60
N VAL A 273 1.64 9.93 10.49
CA VAL A 273 0.98 9.77 9.19
C VAL A 273 0.56 8.30 8.97
N LEU A 274 -0.60 8.11 8.34
CA LEU A 274 -1.11 6.85 7.82
C LEU A 274 -1.30 6.96 6.30
N PRO A 275 -0.34 6.49 5.48
CA PRO A 275 -0.48 6.44 4.04
C PRO A 275 -1.42 5.32 3.60
N LEU A 276 -2.40 5.64 2.76
CA LEU A 276 -3.30 4.69 2.10
C LEU A 276 -3.08 4.74 0.58
N ALA A 277 -2.78 3.62 -0.06
CA ALA A 277 -2.68 3.50 -1.51
C ALA A 277 -3.93 2.84 -2.10
N PHE A 278 -4.56 3.50 -3.08
CA PHE A 278 -5.81 3.04 -3.71
C PHE A 278 -5.58 2.59 -5.15
N LEU A 279 -5.51 1.28 -5.37
CA LEU A 279 -5.07 0.69 -6.65
C LEU A 279 -5.92 -0.50 -7.08
N ARG A 280 -5.77 -0.96 -8.32
CA ARG A 280 -6.19 -2.30 -8.74
C ARG A 280 -5.13 -3.34 -8.39
N ALA A 281 -5.55 -4.60 -8.22
CA ALA A 281 -4.65 -5.66 -7.75
C ALA A 281 -3.55 -6.01 -8.76
N ASP A 282 -3.88 -6.04 -10.05
CA ASP A 282 -2.91 -6.22 -11.14
C ASP A 282 -1.83 -5.13 -11.14
N THR A 283 -2.26 -3.88 -10.98
CA THR A 283 -1.43 -2.69 -11.02
C THR A 283 -0.50 -2.61 -9.81
N TRP A 284 -0.99 -2.96 -8.62
CA TRP A 284 -0.12 -3.08 -7.47
C TRP A 284 1.00 -4.09 -7.73
N GLU A 285 0.67 -5.36 -8.02
CA GLU A 285 1.69 -6.41 -8.11
C GLU A 285 2.67 -6.22 -9.28
N GLN A 286 2.22 -5.66 -10.41
CA GLN A 286 3.04 -5.51 -11.63
C GLN A 286 3.82 -4.18 -11.70
N ARG A 287 3.24 -3.06 -11.24
CA ARG A 287 3.83 -1.71 -11.42
C ARG A 287 4.43 -1.14 -10.14
N PHE A 288 3.75 -1.25 -9.00
CA PHE A 288 4.14 -0.55 -7.75
C PHE A 288 4.93 -1.44 -6.79
N SER A 289 4.44 -2.67 -6.54
CA SER A 289 5.06 -3.69 -5.66
C SER A 289 6.55 -3.93 -5.98
N PRO A 290 7.01 -3.98 -7.25
CA PRO A 290 8.43 -4.18 -7.58
C PRO A 290 9.33 -2.94 -7.40
N ARG A 291 8.75 -1.75 -7.17
CA ARG A 291 9.49 -0.46 -7.08
C ARG A 291 9.63 0.04 -5.63
N LEU A 292 9.09 -0.71 -4.67
CA LEU A 292 9.19 -0.43 -3.24
C LEU A 292 10.25 -1.30 -2.57
N ASP A 293 10.93 -0.72 -1.58
CA ASP A 293 11.78 -1.50 -0.67
C ASP A 293 10.96 -2.55 0.10
N ASP A 294 11.62 -3.66 0.47
CA ASP A 294 10.97 -4.82 1.09
C ASP A 294 10.21 -4.47 2.37
N ALA A 295 10.71 -3.54 3.19
CA ALA A 295 10.10 -3.17 4.46
C ALA A 295 8.81 -2.37 4.24
N VAL A 296 8.84 -1.37 3.36
CA VAL A 296 7.69 -0.54 3.00
C VAL A 296 6.63 -1.36 2.25
N ARG A 297 7.06 -2.27 1.36
CA ARG A 297 6.17 -3.25 0.73
C ARG A 297 5.49 -4.14 1.77
N GLN A 298 6.20 -4.61 2.80
CA GLN A 298 5.56 -5.36 3.90
C GLN A 298 4.57 -4.51 4.70
N LYS A 299 4.86 -3.23 5.01
CA LYS A 299 3.89 -2.39 5.75
C LYS A 299 2.57 -2.22 5.00
N PHE A 300 2.61 -1.99 3.68
CA PHE A 300 1.40 -1.99 2.84
C PHE A 300 0.69 -3.35 2.80
N LEU A 301 1.43 -4.45 2.66
CA LEU A 301 0.85 -5.80 2.58
C LEU A 301 0.22 -6.28 3.91
N ASN A 302 0.76 -5.86 5.06
CA ASN A 302 0.20 -6.15 6.39
C ASN A 302 -1.23 -5.64 6.56
N HIS A 303 -1.61 -4.59 5.83
CA HIS A 303 -2.96 -4.02 5.82
C HIS A 303 -3.50 -3.91 4.38
N ARG A 304 -3.38 -5.01 3.62
CA ARG A 304 -4.01 -5.22 2.31
C ARG A 304 -5.52 -5.48 2.48
N LEU A 305 -6.33 -4.53 2.02
CA LEU A 305 -7.79 -4.54 2.15
C LEU A 305 -8.45 -4.64 0.76
N PRO A 306 -9.01 -5.79 0.35
CA PRO A 306 -9.76 -5.89 -0.89
C PRO A 306 -11.15 -5.25 -0.73
N MET A 307 -11.54 -4.42 -1.70
CA MET A 307 -12.91 -3.92 -1.84
C MET A 307 -13.78 -4.97 -2.52
N ALA A 308 -15.00 -5.14 -2.01
CA ALA A 308 -15.99 -6.06 -2.56
C ALA A 308 -16.93 -5.34 -3.53
N ASN A 309 -17.31 -6.05 -4.60
CA ASN A 309 -18.45 -5.70 -5.44
C ASN A 309 -19.78 -5.99 -4.68
N CYS A 310 -20.88 -5.38 -5.13
CA CYS A 310 -22.18 -5.53 -4.50
C CYS A 310 -22.69 -6.97 -4.57
N ASN A 311 -23.20 -7.50 -3.46
CA ASN A 311 -24.18 -8.58 -3.50
C ASN A 311 -25.54 -8.07 -4.02
N LEU A 312 -26.48 -8.96 -4.34
CA LEU A 312 -27.74 -8.58 -4.99
C LEU A 312 -28.62 -7.65 -4.12
N GLU A 313 -28.62 -7.82 -2.80
CA GLU A 313 -29.39 -6.95 -1.90
C GLU A 313 -28.74 -5.58 -1.72
N GLN A 314 -27.40 -5.52 -1.66
CA GLN A 314 -26.67 -4.24 -1.72
C GLN A 314 -26.93 -3.51 -3.04
N ALA A 315 -26.99 -4.21 -4.17
CA ALA A 315 -27.30 -3.60 -5.46
C ALA A 315 -28.73 -3.01 -5.50
N LYS A 316 -29.72 -3.77 -5.01
CA LYS A 316 -31.10 -3.31 -4.82
C LYS A 316 -31.19 -2.10 -3.88
N GLN A 317 -30.48 -2.13 -2.75
CA GLN A 317 -30.52 -1.05 -1.77
C GLN A 317 -29.86 0.22 -2.33
N LEU A 318 -28.75 0.11 -3.07
CA LEU A 318 -28.08 1.25 -3.72
C LEU A 318 -29.03 1.98 -4.70
N ILE A 319 -29.83 1.21 -5.44
CA ILE A 319 -30.89 1.74 -6.31
C ILE A 319 -31.95 2.47 -5.50
N LYS A 320 -32.47 1.86 -4.42
CA LYS A 320 -33.54 2.45 -3.61
C LYS A 320 -33.10 3.73 -2.88
N GLU A 321 -31.93 3.75 -2.24
CA GLU A 321 -31.42 4.94 -1.56
C GLU A 321 -31.12 6.09 -2.53
N ARG A 322 -30.66 5.78 -3.76
CA ARG A 322 -30.49 6.81 -4.80
C ARG A 322 -31.82 7.39 -5.26
N ILE A 323 -32.87 6.59 -5.45
CA ILE A 323 -34.21 7.11 -5.74
C ILE A 323 -34.71 7.97 -4.55
N LYS A 324 -34.55 7.49 -3.30
CA LYS A 324 -34.98 8.23 -2.10
C LYS A 324 -34.28 9.58 -1.91
N ALA A 325 -33.02 9.71 -2.31
CA ALA A 325 -32.31 11.00 -2.27
C ALA A 325 -32.81 12.04 -3.30
N PHE A 326 -33.69 11.65 -4.23
CA PHE A 326 -34.21 12.52 -5.29
C PHE A 326 -35.74 12.66 -5.28
N PHE A 327 -36.48 11.90 -4.48
CA PHE A 327 -37.95 11.99 -4.38
C PHE A 327 -38.39 11.91 -2.91
N ASP A 328 -39.18 12.89 -2.48
CA ASP A 328 -39.45 13.17 -1.06
C ASP A 328 -40.63 12.38 -0.48
N ASP A 329 -41.40 11.69 -1.32
CA ASP A 329 -42.58 10.88 -0.97
C ASP A 329 -42.23 9.38 -1.05
N ASP A 330 -42.40 8.64 0.06
CA ASP A 330 -42.07 7.21 0.13
C ASP A 330 -42.93 6.33 -0.80
N ASP A 331 -44.19 6.71 -1.09
CA ASP A 331 -45.03 6.01 -2.07
C ASP A 331 -44.58 6.30 -3.51
N GLU A 332 -44.05 7.51 -3.79
CA GLU A 332 -43.45 7.85 -5.07
C GLU A 332 -42.11 7.10 -5.29
N VAL A 333 -41.29 7.00 -4.24
CA VAL A 333 -40.03 6.26 -4.22
C VAL A 333 -40.28 4.77 -4.48
N GLU A 334 -41.25 4.14 -3.80
CA GLU A 334 -41.53 2.72 -3.98
C GLU A 334 -42.07 2.42 -5.40
N GLN A 335 -42.94 3.27 -5.94
CA GLN A 335 -43.42 3.13 -7.33
C GLN A 335 -42.26 3.20 -8.34
N LYS A 336 -41.35 4.17 -8.19
CA LYS A 336 -40.15 4.31 -9.05
C LYS A 336 -39.18 3.15 -8.88
N TYR A 337 -39.00 2.67 -7.65
CA TYR A 337 -38.17 1.52 -7.33
C TYR A 337 -38.69 0.24 -7.99
N GLN A 338 -39.98 -0.08 -7.83
CA GLN A 338 -40.61 -1.26 -8.45
C GLN A 338 -40.59 -1.18 -9.99
N TRP A 339 -40.85 0.00 -10.57
CA TRP A 339 -40.77 0.24 -12.02
C TRP A 339 -39.39 -0.09 -12.60
N LEU A 340 -38.33 0.31 -11.90
CA LEU A 340 -36.96 0.04 -12.31
C LEU A 340 -36.55 -1.42 -12.04
N MET A 341 -36.90 -1.96 -10.88
CA MET A 341 -36.60 -3.35 -10.53
C MET A 341 -37.27 -4.35 -11.47
N ALA A 342 -38.48 -4.08 -11.96
CA ALA A 342 -39.14 -4.91 -12.96
C ALA A 342 -38.33 -5.03 -14.27
N ARG A 343 -37.62 -3.96 -14.66
CA ARG A 343 -36.75 -3.91 -15.85
C ARG A 343 -35.37 -4.51 -15.58
N LEU A 344 -34.84 -4.33 -14.37
CA LEU A 344 -33.54 -4.83 -13.95
C LEU A 344 -33.55 -6.32 -13.54
N ASN A 345 -34.71 -6.94 -13.37
CA ASN A 345 -34.88 -8.29 -12.81
C ASN A 345 -34.09 -9.39 -13.55
N THR A 346 -33.85 -9.24 -14.85
CA THR A 346 -33.08 -10.19 -15.68
C THR A 346 -31.64 -9.75 -15.95
N THR A 347 -31.28 -8.50 -15.69
CA THR A 347 -29.96 -7.93 -15.99
C THR A 347 -29.09 -7.79 -14.75
N LEU A 348 -29.66 -7.42 -13.60
CA LEU A 348 -28.95 -7.21 -12.34
C LEU A 348 -28.49 -8.54 -11.72
N LYS A 349 -27.19 -8.66 -11.42
CA LYS A 349 -26.55 -9.88 -10.92
C LYS A 349 -25.63 -9.57 -9.73
N PRO A 350 -25.42 -10.53 -8.80
CA PRO A 350 -24.43 -10.36 -7.74
C PRO A 350 -23.01 -10.28 -8.32
N GLY A 351 -22.12 -9.56 -7.65
CA GLY A 351 -20.72 -9.38 -8.07
C GLY A 351 -20.49 -8.20 -9.02
N TYR A 352 -21.51 -7.37 -9.29
CA TYR A 352 -21.34 -6.09 -10.00
C TYR A 352 -20.82 -4.98 -9.08
N SER A 353 -19.94 -4.12 -9.59
CA SER A 353 -19.48 -2.94 -8.85
C SER A 353 -20.62 -1.92 -8.69
N PRO A 354 -20.59 -1.06 -7.66
CA PRO A 354 -21.55 0.03 -7.47
C PRO A 354 -21.77 0.86 -8.75
N ARG A 355 -20.69 1.16 -9.49
CA ARG A 355 -20.76 1.85 -10.79
C ARG A 355 -21.58 1.06 -11.82
N MET A 356 -21.34 -0.24 -11.98
CA MET A 356 -22.10 -1.08 -12.92
C MET A 356 -23.60 -1.15 -12.57
N VAL A 357 -23.95 -1.18 -11.27
CA VAL A 357 -25.35 -1.11 -10.82
C VAL A 357 -26.01 0.23 -11.23
N ILE A 358 -25.28 1.34 -11.08
CA ILE A 358 -25.73 2.69 -11.51
C ILE A 358 -25.82 2.80 -13.05
N THR A 359 -24.89 2.19 -13.79
CA THR A 359 -24.92 2.12 -15.27
C THR A 359 -26.16 1.37 -15.76
N LEU A 360 -26.44 0.18 -15.21
CA LEU A 360 -27.63 -0.59 -15.56
C LEU A 360 -28.93 0.15 -15.21
N ALA A 361 -28.95 0.85 -14.07
CA ALA A 361 -30.08 1.68 -13.66
C ALA A 361 -30.36 2.85 -14.64
N ASN A 362 -29.31 3.56 -15.10
CA ASN A 362 -29.45 4.56 -16.17
C ASN A 362 -29.96 3.92 -17.48
N GLN A 363 -29.38 2.79 -17.88
CA GLN A 363 -29.74 2.09 -19.11
C GLN A 363 -31.23 1.72 -19.13
N ALA A 364 -31.76 1.19 -18.02
CA ALA A 364 -33.18 0.86 -17.87
C ALA A 364 -34.14 2.08 -17.92
N ILE A 365 -33.65 3.29 -17.64
CA ILE A 365 -34.41 4.55 -17.83
C ILE A 365 -34.38 4.98 -19.31
N GLN A 366 -33.24 4.79 -20.00
CA GLN A 366 -33.04 5.24 -21.38
C GLN A 366 -33.63 4.30 -22.45
N GLU A 367 -33.51 2.98 -22.31
CA GLU A 367 -33.78 1.99 -23.38
C GLU A 367 -35.19 2.03 -24.03
N ALA A 368 -36.19 2.61 -23.37
CA ALA A 368 -37.55 2.69 -23.90
C ALA A 368 -37.77 3.79 -24.98
N GLY A 369 -36.72 4.24 -25.69
CA GLY A 369 -36.84 5.14 -26.84
C GLY A 369 -35.51 5.36 -27.55
N ALA A 370 -35.33 4.74 -28.71
CA ALA A 370 -34.11 4.80 -29.51
C ALA A 370 -34.25 5.76 -30.71
N GLY A 371 -33.15 6.45 -31.08
CA GLY A 371 -33.04 7.15 -32.37
C GLY A 371 -32.20 8.44 -32.36
N ALA A 372 -30.87 8.31 -32.37
CA ALA A 372 -29.90 9.36 -32.73
C ALA A 372 -28.65 8.73 -33.37
N ASP A 373 -27.74 9.54 -33.93
CA ASP A 373 -26.68 9.06 -34.83
C ASP A 373 -25.44 8.48 -34.14
N ALA A 374 -25.04 7.30 -34.63
CA ALA A 374 -24.17 6.31 -33.99
C ALA A 374 -22.75 6.75 -33.59
N ALA A 375 -22.20 7.79 -34.22
CA ALA A 375 -20.86 8.30 -33.92
C ALA A 375 -20.90 9.51 -32.97
N HIS A 376 -21.97 10.28 -32.99
CA HIS A 376 -22.08 11.56 -32.28
C HIS A 376 -22.29 11.34 -30.78
N GLU A 377 -22.89 10.21 -30.36
CA GLU A 377 -23.10 9.86 -28.95
C GLU A 377 -21.78 9.69 -28.18
N VAL A 378 -20.72 9.16 -28.81
CA VAL A 378 -19.40 8.99 -28.18
C VAL A 378 -18.66 10.32 -28.07
N GLU A 379 -18.68 11.15 -29.12
CA GLU A 379 -18.13 12.50 -29.10
C GLU A 379 -18.84 13.37 -28.05
N HIS A 380 -20.18 13.30 -27.97
CA HIS A 380 -21.00 14.01 -27.00
C HIS A 380 -20.67 13.58 -25.57
N ALA A 381 -20.59 12.27 -25.28
CA ALA A 381 -20.27 11.77 -23.94
C ALA A 381 -18.88 12.24 -23.46
N LEU A 382 -17.90 12.31 -24.37
CA LEU A 382 -16.56 12.83 -24.06
C LEU A 382 -16.57 14.36 -23.88
N ALA A 383 -17.29 15.10 -24.73
CA ALA A 383 -17.43 16.55 -24.62
C ALA A 383 -18.19 17.00 -23.36
N GLU A 384 -19.21 16.25 -22.96
CA GLU A 384 -19.99 16.46 -21.73
C GLU A 384 -19.14 16.12 -20.49
N ALA A 385 -18.43 14.99 -20.50
CA ALA A 385 -17.52 14.60 -19.43
C ALA A 385 -16.34 15.58 -19.24
N TYR A 386 -15.88 16.25 -20.31
CA TYR A 386 -14.92 17.37 -20.26
C TYR A 386 -15.56 18.63 -19.67
N ARG A 387 -16.75 19.02 -20.15
CA ARG A 387 -17.49 20.20 -19.67
C ARG A 387 -17.74 20.13 -18.15
N GLU A 388 -18.14 18.97 -17.66
CA GLU A 388 -18.37 18.72 -16.22
C GLU A 388 -17.10 19.01 -15.37
N GLU A 389 -15.90 18.75 -15.88
CA GLU A 389 -14.66 19.08 -15.17
C GLU A 389 -14.26 20.55 -15.28
N CYS A 390 -14.54 21.20 -16.42
CA CYS A 390 -14.40 22.66 -16.56
C CYS A 390 -15.30 23.40 -15.56
N ASP A 391 -16.57 22.98 -15.45
CA ASP A 391 -17.54 23.58 -14.53
C ASP A 391 -17.11 23.39 -13.06
N LYS A 392 -16.56 22.21 -12.71
CA LYS A 392 -15.96 21.98 -11.38
C LYS A 392 -14.78 22.91 -11.10
N VAL A 393 -13.83 23.04 -12.03
CA VAL A 393 -12.67 23.96 -11.92
C VAL A 393 -13.12 25.42 -11.76
N ALA A 394 -14.19 25.82 -12.45
CA ALA A 394 -14.77 27.14 -12.31
C ALA A 394 -15.46 27.35 -10.94
N SER A 395 -16.13 26.32 -10.42
CA SER A 395 -16.85 26.36 -9.13
C SER A 395 -15.94 26.37 -7.90
N ASP A 396 -14.81 25.65 -7.93
CA ASP A 396 -13.77 25.71 -6.89
C ASP A 396 -12.37 25.98 -7.51
N PRO A 397 -12.03 27.26 -7.73
CA PRO A 397 -10.70 27.66 -8.18
C PRO A 397 -9.59 27.41 -7.13
N ASN A 398 -9.92 27.13 -5.87
CA ASN A 398 -8.94 26.89 -4.80
C ASN A 398 -8.48 25.42 -4.76
N SER A 399 -9.31 24.48 -5.22
CA SER A 399 -8.88 23.10 -5.54
C SER A 399 -7.92 23.03 -6.74
N TRP A 400 -7.78 24.12 -7.52
CA TRP A 400 -6.89 24.21 -8.66
C TRP A 400 -6.03 25.48 -8.60
N PRO A 401 -5.04 25.55 -7.68
CA PRO A 401 -4.11 26.68 -7.62
C PRO A 401 -3.19 26.72 -8.85
N PRO A 402 -2.51 27.85 -9.13
CA PRO A 402 -1.57 27.96 -10.24
C PRO A 402 -0.48 26.88 -10.19
N ASN A 403 -0.49 25.97 -11.16
CA ASN A 403 0.48 24.88 -11.28
C ASN A 403 1.01 24.78 -12.72
N ALA A 404 2.31 25.01 -12.91
CA ALA A 404 2.96 24.97 -14.22
C ALA A 404 3.04 23.56 -14.83
N ASN A 405 3.05 22.49 -14.01
CA ASN A 405 3.06 21.11 -14.50
C ASN A 405 1.67 20.68 -15.03
N HIS A 406 0.58 21.15 -14.43
CA HIS A 406 -0.76 20.97 -15.00
C HIS A 406 -0.92 21.75 -16.32
N LEU A 407 -0.44 23.00 -16.38
CA LEU A 407 -0.49 23.78 -17.62
C LEU A 407 0.38 23.16 -18.73
N LEU A 408 1.56 22.61 -18.38
CA LEU A 408 2.40 21.84 -19.30
C LEU A 408 1.66 20.61 -19.83
N SER A 409 1.05 19.80 -18.96
CA SER A 409 0.30 18.60 -19.36
C SER A 409 -0.87 18.91 -20.30
N ALA A 410 -1.66 19.96 -20.02
CA ALA A 410 -2.74 20.40 -20.91
C ALA A 410 -2.21 20.83 -22.30
N LEU A 411 -1.07 21.54 -22.33
CA LEU A 411 -0.44 21.96 -23.57
C LEU A 411 0.18 20.81 -24.35
N GLU A 412 0.86 19.86 -23.69
CA GLU A 412 1.43 18.65 -24.32
C GLU A 412 0.32 17.81 -24.96
N MET A 413 -0.83 17.66 -24.29
CA MET A 413 -2.00 16.95 -24.83
C MET A 413 -2.60 17.65 -26.06
N TRP A 414 -2.70 18.99 -26.02
CA TRP A 414 -3.21 19.78 -27.14
C TRP A 414 -2.25 19.75 -28.34
N LEU A 415 -0.95 19.98 -28.12
CA LEU A 415 0.07 19.93 -29.17
C LEU A 415 0.19 18.52 -29.77
N GLY A 416 -0.02 17.45 -28.99
CA GLY A 416 -0.07 16.07 -29.47
C GLY A 416 -1.22 15.76 -30.44
N ALA A 417 -2.22 16.64 -30.53
CA ALA A 417 -3.31 16.58 -31.52
C ALA A 417 -3.10 17.52 -32.72
N HIS A 418 -2.13 18.44 -32.66
CA HIS A 418 -1.88 19.49 -33.66
C HIS A 418 -0.60 19.18 -34.46
N PRO A 419 -0.69 18.48 -35.61
CA PRO A 419 0.46 17.90 -36.30
C PRO A 419 1.41 18.94 -36.93
N GLU A 420 1.03 20.21 -36.96
CA GLU A 420 1.92 21.31 -37.34
C GLU A 420 2.96 21.64 -36.26
N PHE A 421 2.88 21.06 -35.05
CA PHE A 421 3.87 21.20 -34.00
C PHE A 421 4.67 19.90 -33.78
N LYS A 422 6.00 20.03 -33.78
CA LYS A 422 6.96 18.95 -33.47
C LYS A 422 7.82 19.41 -32.31
N VAL A 423 7.40 19.13 -31.08
CA VAL A 423 8.00 19.64 -29.84
C VAL A 423 8.43 18.51 -28.90
N SER A 424 9.37 18.82 -28.02
CA SER A 424 9.77 18.00 -26.88
C SER A 424 10.04 18.88 -25.65
N ARG A 425 10.13 18.27 -24.47
CA ARG A 425 10.63 18.94 -23.27
C ARG A 425 12.07 19.43 -23.49
N SER A 426 12.40 20.59 -22.91
CA SER A 426 13.71 21.23 -23.05
C SER A 426 14.59 21.02 -21.81
N ALA A 427 15.90 21.18 -21.99
CA ALA A 427 16.86 21.25 -20.89
C ALA A 427 16.97 22.67 -20.27
N ASP A 428 16.44 23.71 -20.92
CA ASP A 428 16.32 25.04 -20.29
C ASP A 428 15.07 25.05 -19.39
N LYS A 429 15.27 25.34 -18.09
CA LYS A 429 14.19 25.27 -17.09
C LYS A 429 13.04 26.26 -17.32
N TYR A 430 13.24 27.32 -18.12
CA TYR A 430 12.22 28.31 -18.45
C TYR A 430 11.52 28.01 -19.78
N LEU A 431 12.26 27.55 -20.80
CA LEU A 431 11.71 27.17 -22.11
C LEU A 431 11.14 25.74 -22.09
N ARG A 432 10.18 25.46 -21.18
CA ARG A 432 9.67 24.11 -20.82
C ARG A 432 9.45 23.16 -22.01
N LEU A 433 8.94 23.65 -23.15
CA LEU A 433 8.94 22.92 -24.44
C LEU A 433 9.71 23.68 -25.51
N SER A 434 10.37 22.95 -26.41
CA SER A 434 11.01 23.51 -27.61
C SER A 434 10.92 22.55 -28.81
N GLY A 435 11.05 23.06 -30.02
CA GLY A 435 11.02 22.25 -31.24
C GLY A 435 10.78 23.07 -32.51
N LYS A 436 9.91 22.58 -33.40
CA LYS A 436 9.58 23.22 -34.68
C LYS A 436 8.07 23.31 -34.92
N ARG A 437 7.65 24.31 -35.71
CA ARG A 437 6.28 24.48 -36.22
C ARG A 437 6.29 24.58 -37.75
N SER A 438 5.37 23.89 -38.43
CA SER A 438 5.19 23.92 -39.89
C SER A 438 3.86 24.56 -40.29
N ALA A 439 3.74 25.88 -40.12
CA ALA A 439 2.56 26.66 -40.51
C ALA A 439 2.66 27.11 -41.97
N GLU A 440 2.00 26.38 -42.88
CA GLU A 440 1.85 26.66 -44.34
C GLU A 440 3.14 27.12 -45.06
N GLY A 441 4.30 26.64 -44.62
CA GLY A 441 5.60 27.16 -45.02
C GLY A 441 6.77 26.36 -44.44
N PRO A 442 8.01 26.88 -44.54
CA PRO A 442 9.20 26.20 -44.02
C PRO A 442 9.13 26.02 -42.50
N GLU A 443 9.69 24.93 -41.97
CA GLU A 443 9.68 24.65 -40.53
C GLU A 443 10.39 25.75 -39.73
N ALA A 444 9.64 26.49 -38.92
CA ALA A 444 10.14 27.55 -38.05
C ALA A 444 10.45 26.99 -36.64
N PRO A 445 11.54 27.42 -35.97
CA PRO A 445 11.78 27.09 -34.57
C PRO A 445 10.63 27.56 -33.66
N CYS A 446 10.29 26.78 -32.63
CA CYS A 446 9.30 27.20 -31.63
C CYS A 446 9.69 26.82 -30.20
N ALA A 447 9.20 27.59 -29.23
CA ALA A 447 9.45 27.42 -27.80
C ALA A 447 8.25 27.89 -26.95
N PHE A 448 8.06 27.26 -25.79
CA PHE A 448 6.96 27.54 -24.87
C PHE A 448 7.48 27.73 -23.45
N ILE A 449 7.16 28.89 -22.87
CA ILE A 449 7.42 29.24 -21.48
C ILE A 449 6.11 29.07 -20.71
N ILE A 450 6.15 28.39 -19.57
CA ILE A 450 4.96 28.10 -18.77
C ILE A 450 5.28 28.46 -17.32
N MET A 451 4.59 29.47 -16.78
CA MET A 451 4.90 30.05 -15.48
C MET A 451 3.68 30.19 -14.58
N ALA A 452 3.81 29.75 -13.33
CA ALA A 452 2.80 29.88 -12.27
C ALA A 452 3.33 30.62 -11.01
N THR A 453 4.59 31.07 -11.03
CA THR A 453 5.26 31.74 -9.90
C THR A 453 4.84 33.20 -9.73
N ARG A 454 4.84 33.67 -8.48
CA ARG A 454 4.57 35.07 -8.08
C ARG A 454 5.84 35.92 -7.99
N HIS A 455 7.01 35.32 -8.21
CA HIS A 455 8.32 35.96 -8.03
C HIS A 455 8.73 36.73 -9.30
N HIS A 456 8.86 38.06 -9.24
CA HIS A 456 9.00 38.88 -10.45
C HIS A 456 10.33 38.60 -11.18
N ARG A 457 11.42 38.34 -10.44
CA ARG A 457 12.72 37.98 -11.04
C ARG A 457 12.67 36.70 -11.87
N SER A 458 12.00 35.66 -11.37
CA SER A 458 11.85 34.38 -12.07
C SER A 458 11.00 34.55 -13.33
N ALA A 459 9.91 35.32 -13.27
CA ALA A 459 9.10 35.67 -14.44
C ALA A 459 9.91 36.50 -15.47
N ALA A 460 10.65 37.52 -15.02
CA ALA A 460 11.50 38.36 -15.87
C ALA A 460 12.57 37.53 -16.59
N ALA A 461 13.27 36.64 -15.89
CA ALA A 461 14.28 35.75 -16.46
C ALA A 461 13.67 34.78 -17.51
N ALA A 462 12.46 34.28 -17.26
CA ALA A 462 11.77 33.43 -18.22
C ALA A 462 11.37 34.19 -19.50
N ILE A 463 10.91 35.43 -19.38
CA ILE A 463 10.55 36.27 -20.54
C ILE A 463 11.79 36.76 -21.29
N ASP A 464 12.88 37.09 -20.59
CA ASP A 464 14.19 37.41 -21.19
C ASP A 464 14.75 36.25 -22.04
N ARG A 465 14.58 34.99 -21.59
CA ARG A 465 14.86 33.81 -22.42
C ARG A 465 13.98 33.74 -23.67
N GLY A 466 12.70 34.07 -23.56
CA GLY A 466 11.77 34.14 -24.69
C GLY A 466 12.11 35.26 -25.69
N ILE A 467 12.56 36.41 -25.21
CA ILE A 467 13.07 37.52 -26.02
C ILE A 467 14.29 37.06 -26.83
N LYS A 468 15.31 36.52 -26.16
CA LYS A 468 16.54 36.02 -26.80
C LYS A 468 16.26 34.94 -27.85
N PHE A 469 15.34 34.01 -27.55
CA PHE A 469 14.90 33.02 -28.52
C PHE A 469 14.30 33.65 -29.80
N LEU A 470 13.50 34.72 -29.67
CA LEU A 470 12.91 35.44 -30.81
C LEU A 470 13.94 36.31 -31.56
N GLU A 471 14.92 36.88 -30.86
CA GLU A 471 16.04 37.61 -31.47
C GLU A 471 16.95 36.69 -32.30
N GLU A 472 17.27 35.50 -31.76
CA GLU A 472 18.01 34.45 -32.45
C GLU A 472 17.21 33.81 -33.60
N ASN A 473 15.87 33.80 -33.51
CA ASN A 473 14.97 33.17 -34.48
C ASN A 473 13.85 34.13 -34.94
N PRO A 474 14.12 35.10 -35.84
CA PRO A 474 13.14 36.14 -36.23
C PRO A 474 11.85 35.67 -36.93
N ASN A 475 11.84 34.43 -37.43
CA ASN A 475 10.68 33.74 -38.00
C ASN A 475 10.05 32.71 -37.03
N GLY A 476 10.61 32.56 -35.83
CA GLY A 476 10.22 31.57 -34.84
C GLY A 476 8.95 31.94 -34.07
N PHE A 477 8.38 30.95 -33.38
CA PHE A 477 7.19 31.11 -32.56
C PHE A 477 7.51 30.86 -31.08
N CYS A 478 7.50 31.91 -30.25
CA CYS A 478 7.60 31.78 -28.80
C CYS A 478 6.27 32.12 -28.14
N CYS A 479 5.82 31.27 -27.20
CA CYS A 479 4.60 31.49 -26.43
C CYS A 479 4.86 31.46 -24.93
N TYR A 480 4.42 32.51 -24.22
CA TYR A 480 4.43 32.62 -22.76
C TYR A 480 3.03 32.37 -22.21
N VAL A 481 2.88 31.33 -21.39
CA VAL A 481 1.62 30.89 -20.78
C VAL A 481 1.68 31.11 -19.27
N THR A 482 0.66 31.75 -18.69
CA THR A 482 0.54 31.93 -17.23
C THR A 482 -0.90 31.99 -16.74
N ASP A 483 -1.11 31.68 -15.46
CA ASP A 483 -2.35 31.92 -14.73
C ASP A 483 -2.39 33.39 -14.27
N GLU A 484 -3.51 34.10 -14.48
CA GLU A 484 -3.61 35.50 -14.03
C GLU A 484 -3.32 35.68 -12.54
N ARG A 485 -3.61 34.66 -11.71
CA ARG A 485 -3.44 34.69 -10.25
C ARG A 485 -1.97 34.67 -9.83
N ALA A 486 -1.03 34.42 -10.76
CA ALA A 486 0.41 34.51 -10.52
C ALA A 486 0.95 35.95 -10.63
N LEU A 487 0.29 36.80 -11.43
CA LEU A 487 0.67 38.20 -11.65
C LEU A 487 0.24 39.06 -10.43
N LYS A 488 1.16 39.78 -9.76
CA LYS A 488 0.90 40.34 -8.42
C LYS A 488 1.53 41.73 -8.16
N GLY A 489 0.77 42.80 -8.41
CA GLY A 489 1.05 44.17 -7.95
C GLY A 489 1.95 45.04 -8.87
N PRO A 490 1.82 46.38 -8.86
CA PRO A 490 2.31 47.23 -9.96
C PRO A 490 3.80 47.60 -9.93
N GLU A 491 4.43 47.75 -8.75
CA GLU A 491 5.78 48.34 -8.67
C GLU A 491 6.88 47.36 -9.13
N ASN A 492 7.02 46.21 -8.46
CA ASN A 492 8.04 45.21 -8.80
C ASN A 492 7.79 44.53 -10.16
N TRP A 493 6.53 44.39 -10.59
CA TRP A 493 6.21 43.82 -11.90
C TRP A 493 6.36 44.80 -13.06
N LYS A 494 6.70 46.08 -12.82
CA LYS A 494 6.94 47.04 -13.90
C LYS A 494 7.96 46.54 -14.93
N GLN A 495 9.10 45.98 -14.47
CA GLN A 495 10.10 45.38 -15.35
C GLN A 495 9.54 44.18 -16.12
N VAL A 496 8.71 43.36 -15.49
CA VAL A 496 8.06 42.20 -16.14
C VAL A 496 7.07 42.67 -17.21
N HIS A 497 6.32 43.75 -16.97
CA HIS A 497 5.41 44.34 -17.96
C HIS A 497 6.16 45.00 -19.12
N GLU A 498 7.31 45.64 -18.87
CA GLU A 498 8.20 46.17 -19.91
C GLU A 498 8.78 45.04 -20.79
N LEU A 499 9.26 43.95 -20.17
CA LEU A 499 9.74 42.76 -20.88
C LEU A 499 8.61 42.06 -21.66
N LEU A 500 7.39 41.94 -21.11
CA LEU A 500 6.22 41.45 -21.87
C LEU A 500 5.88 42.36 -23.05
N GLY A 501 6.10 43.67 -22.93
CA GLY A 501 5.99 44.62 -24.05
C GLY A 501 7.00 44.34 -25.16
N GLN A 502 8.28 44.15 -24.81
CA GLN A 502 9.35 43.81 -25.74
C GLN A 502 9.11 42.46 -26.42
N PHE A 503 8.77 41.44 -25.64
CA PHE A 503 8.42 40.10 -26.13
C PHE A 503 7.29 40.14 -27.16
N ARG A 504 6.22 40.91 -26.90
CA ARG A 504 5.11 41.11 -27.85
C ARG A 504 5.52 41.90 -29.09
N ALA A 505 6.42 42.88 -28.96
CA ALA A 505 6.97 43.62 -30.10
C ALA A 505 7.78 42.72 -31.04
N LEU A 506 8.46 41.70 -30.48
CA LEU A 506 9.11 40.61 -31.23
C LEU A 506 8.12 39.51 -31.70
N LYS A 507 6.81 39.80 -31.73
CA LYS A 507 5.71 38.87 -32.08
C LYS A 507 5.51 37.67 -31.13
N GLY A 508 6.15 37.68 -29.96
CA GLY A 508 5.95 36.68 -28.91
C GLY A 508 4.51 36.65 -28.40
N ARG A 509 3.92 35.46 -28.34
CA ARG A 509 2.51 35.24 -27.97
C ARG A 509 2.37 35.18 -26.44
N THR A 510 1.50 35.99 -25.85
CA THR A 510 1.14 35.86 -24.42
C THR A 510 -0.23 35.21 -24.27
N VAL A 511 -0.33 34.17 -23.46
CA VAL A 511 -1.58 33.55 -23.00
C VAL A 511 -1.68 33.75 -21.49
N VAL A 512 -2.61 34.60 -21.05
CA VAL A 512 -2.89 34.84 -19.63
C VAL A 512 -4.27 34.25 -19.32
N LEU A 513 -4.30 33.23 -18.48
CA LEU A 513 -5.52 32.45 -18.22
C LEU A 513 -6.47 33.20 -17.29
N GLN A 514 -7.44 33.87 -17.92
CA GLN A 514 -8.70 34.33 -17.34
C GLN A 514 -9.54 33.15 -16.81
N PRO A 515 -10.61 33.37 -16.02
CA PRO A 515 -11.39 32.29 -15.38
C PRO A 515 -11.81 31.16 -16.34
N ASP A 516 -12.43 31.50 -17.47
CA ASP A 516 -12.87 30.54 -18.50
C ASP A 516 -11.69 29.74 -19.08
N GLY A 517 -10.55 30.41 -19.30
CA GLY A 517 -9.32 29.78 -19.79
C GLY A 517 -8.70 28.84 -18.76
N ARG A 518 -8.75 29.17 -17.46
CA ARG A 518 -8.34 28.25 -16.39
C ARG A 518 -9.23 27.02 -16.33
N ALA A 519 -10.55 27.21 -16.45
CA ALA A 519 -11.53 26.12 -16.49
C ALA A 519 -11.18 25.15 -17.63
N ALA A 520 -10.96 25.67 -18.85
CA ALA A 520 -10.59 24.86 -20.00
C ALA A 520 -9.24 24.11 -19.85
N TRP A 521 -8.19 24.78 -19.36
CA TRP A 521 -6.85 24.19 -19.24
C TRP A 521 -6.73 23.18 -18.08
N TYR A 522 -7.16 23.52 -16.86
CA TYR A 522 -7.11 22.57 -15.74
C TYR A 522 -8.18 21.49 -15.85
N GLY A 523 -9.35 21.81 -16.43
CA GLY A 523 -10.40 20.86 -16.75
C GLY A 523 -9.96 19.79 -17.75
N LEU A 524 -9.02 20.11 -18.65
CA LEU A 524 -8.45 19.14 -19.59
C LEU A 524 -7.58 18.09 -18.87
N VAL A 525 -6.77 18.50 -17.89
CA VAL A 525 -6.00 17.58 -17.04
C VAL A 525 -6.93 16.72 -16.17
N ALA A 526 -7.96 17.33 -15.59
CA ALA A 526 -8.99 16.61 -14.83
C ALA A 526 -9.71 15.54 -15.68
N PHE A 527 -10.09 15.91 -16.90
CA PHE A 527 -10.76 15.04 -17.87
C PHE A 527 -9.86 13.89 -18.34
N GLN A 528 -8.57 14.13 -18.61
CA GLN A 528 -7.61 13.07 -18.90
C GLN A 528 -7.56 12.04 -17.76
N ASN A 529 -7.42 12.50 -16.51
CA ASN A 529 -7.39 11.60 -15.35
C ASN A 529 -8.71 10.80 -15.23
N LYS A 530 -9.86 11.43 -15.44
CA LYS A 530 -11.20 10.81 -15.46
C LYS A 530 -11.32 9.71 -16.53
N VAL A 531 -10.72 9.88 -17.71
CA VAL A 531 -10.64 8.82 -18.73
C VAL A 531 -9.68 7.71 -18.29
N CYS A 532 -8.45 8.05 -17.87
CA CYS A 532 -7.44 7.06 -17.46
C CYS A 532 -7.86 6.18 -16.27
N ASN A 533 -8.70 6.69 -15.36
CA ASN A 533 -9.27 5.95 -14.23
C ASN A 533 -10.49 5.08 -14.61
N GLY A 534 -10.99 5.17 -15.84
CA GLY A 534 -12.22 4.51 -16.26
C GLY A 534 -13.49 5.10 -15.61
N ASP A 535 -13.49 6.41 -15.33
CA ASP A 535 -14.63 7.14 -14.77
C ASP A 535 -15.60 7.64 -15.85
N VAL A 536 -15.17 7.69 -17.13
CA VAL A 536 -16.05 7.93 -18.29
C VAL A 536 -16.53 6.60 -18.87
N THR A 537 -17.85 6.46 -19.04
CA THR A 537 -18.50 5.30 -19.69
C THR A 537 -19.07 5.73 -21.03
N LEU A 538 -18.78 4.95 -22.07
CA LEU A 538 -19.26 5.13 -23.44
C LEU A 538 -20.30 4.05 -23.76
N TYR A 539 -21.31 4.42 -24.53
CA TYR A 539 -22.42 3.55 -24.95
C TYR A 539 -22.36 3.38 -26.48
N PRO A 540 -21.43 2.56 -27.01
CA PRO A 540 -21.31 2.39 -28.46
C PRO A 540 -22.51 1.60 -29.01
N PRO A 541 -23.14 2.01 -30.13
CA PRO A 541 -24.41 1.42 -30.60
C PRO A 541 -24.33 -0.03 -31.11
N SER A 542 -23.12 -0.60 -31.19
CA SER A 542 -22.86 -1.99 -31.62
C SER A 542 -22.15 -2.85 -30.55
N GLY A 543 -22.07 -2.36 -29.30
CA GLY A 543 -21.50 -3.10 -28.17
C GLY A 543 -22.16 -2.72 -26.85
N GLY A 544 -21.96 -3.54 -25.81
CA GLY A 544 -22.40 -3.15 -24.46
C GLY A 544 -21.64 -1.92 -23.94
N PRO A 545 -22.14 -1.24 -22.88
CA PRO A 545 -21.45 -0.12 -22.27
C PRO A 545 -20.02 -0.48 -21.89
N ARG A 546 -19.06 0.34 -22.32
CA ARG A 546 -17.62 0.16 -22.08
C ARG A 546 -17.02 1.40 -21.45
N LEU A 547 -15.87 1.26 -20.81
CA LEU A 547 -15.11 2.42 -20.34
C LEU A 547 -14.47 3.13 -21.54
N ALA A 548 -14.29 4.44 -21.43
CA ALA A 548 -13.44 5.20 -22.34
C ALA A 548 -11.97 4.81 -22.12
N THR A 549 -11.18 4.82 -23.19
CA THR A 549 -9.75 4.49 -23.16
C THR A 549 -8.89 5.70 -23.57
N PRO A 550 -7.56 5.69 -23.35
CA PRO A 550 -6.66 6.74 -23.84
C PRO A 550 -6.73 6.96 -25.36
N GLU A 551 -7.09 5.92 -26.13
CA GLU A 551 -7.32 6.01 -27.57
C GLU A 551 -8.58 6.81 -27.90
N ASP A 552 -9.69 6.63 -27.16
CA ASP A 552 -10.91 7.44 -27.32
C ASP A 552 -10.62 8.92 -27.03
N LEU A 553 -9.86 9.20 -25.97
CA LEU A 553 -9.39 10.56 -25.65
C LEU A 553 -8.51 11.11 -26.78
N SER A 554 -7.59 10.32 -27.33
CA SER A 554 -6.73 10.75 -28.45
C SER A 554 -7.53 11.04 -29.73
N GLY A 555 -8.59 10.28 -30.00
CA GLY A 555 -9.53 10.55 -31.09
C GLY A 555 -10.30 11.85 -30.87
N TYR A 556 -10.94 12.01 -29.69
CA TYR A 556 -11.66 13.22 -29.33
C TYR A 556 -10.77 14.47 -29.38
N MET A 557 -9.52 14.40 -28.90
CA MET A 557 -8.58 15.53 -28.95
C MET A 557 -8.20 15.96 -30.38
N LYS A 558 -8.28 15.07 -31.37
CA LYS A 558 -7.99 15.37 -32.78
C LYS A 558 -9.21 15.84 -33.55
N GLU A 559 -10.36 15.23 -33.29
CA GLU A 559 -11.53 15.36 -34.17
C GLU A 559 -12.70 16.14 -33.55
N GLY A 560 -12.85 16.14 -32.22
CA GLY A 560 -13.98 16.76 -31.49
C GLY A 560 -13.64 17.93 -30.57
N PHE A 561 -12.39 18.04 -30.07
CA PHE A 561 -11.98 19.09 -29.14
C PHE A 561 -11.82 20.45 -29.85
N ARG A 562 -12.78 21.37 -29.65
CA ARG A 562 -12.84 22.67 -30.36
C ARG A 562 -12.13 23.85 -29.64
N TRP A 563 -11.50 23.63 -28.49
CA TRP A 563 -10.85 24.72 -27.74
C TRP A 563 -9.44 25.02 -28.29
N ASN A 564 -9.25 26.20 -28.89
CA ASN A 564 -7.92 26.68 -29.27
C ASN A 564 -7.21 27.27 -28.04
N LEU A 565 -6.45 26.44 -27.32
CA LEU A 565 -5.80 26.82 -26.06
C LEU A 565 -4.80 27.98 -26.19
N LEU A 566 -4.22 28.18 -27.37
CA LEU A 566 -3.24 29.24 -27.66
C LEU A 566 -3.88 30.49 -28.30
N GLY A 567 -5.12 30.38 -28.77
CA GLY A 567 -5.84 31.39 -29.56
C GLY A 567 -5.15 31.73 -30.89
N LEU A 568 -4.63 30.71 -31.59
CA LEU A 568 -3.91 30.90 -32.85
C LEU A 568 -4.81 31.30 -34.02
N ASP A 569 -6.08 30.92 -33.97
CA ASP A 569 -7.10 31.30 -34.94
C ASP A 569 -7.83 32.58 -34.50
N GLY A 570 -8.39 33.31 -35.46
CA GLY A 570 -8.99 34.63 -35.25
C GLY A 570 -10.35 34.66 -34.54
N GLU A 571 -10.87 33.52 -34.07
CA GLU A 571 -12.23 33.40 -33.52
C GLU A 571 -12.22 33.14 -32.00
N SER A 572 -13.01 33.94 -31.28
CA SER A 572 -13.15 33.87 -29.82
C SER A 572 -14.15 32.79 -29.40
N GLY A 573 -13.70 31.54 -29.38
CA GLY A 573 -14.47 30.41 -28.87
C GLY A 573 -14.92 30.60 -27.42
N LYS A 574 -16.21 30.90 -27.23
CA LYS A 574 -16.92 30.82 -25.94
C LYS A 574 -17.70 29.50 -25.84
N PRO A 575 -17.94 28.97 -24.64
CA PRO A 575 -18.74 27.75 -24.47
C PRO A 575 -20.25 28.02 -24.70
N GLY A 576 -20.79 27.38 -25.74
CA GLY A 576 -22.22 27.04 -25.86
C GLY A 576 -23.17 28.11 -26.43
N ASP A 577 -23.81 27.77 -27.57
CA ASP A 577 -25.24 27.45 -27.56
C ASP A 577 -25.50 26.32 -28.59
N GLY A 578 -26.48 25.46 -28.37
CA GLY A 578 -26.43 24.09 -28.92
C GLY A 578 -27.72 23.29 -29.12
N ASP A 579 -28.92 23.82 -28.80
CA ASP A 579 -30.16 23.44 -29.51
C ASP A 579 -31.26 24.48 -29.26
N ARG A 580 -31.82 25.02 -30.36
CA ARG A 580 -33.19 25.52 -30.46
C ARG A 580 -33.55 25.79 -31.92
N SER A 581 -34.20 24.82 -32.55
CA SER A 581 -34.82 25.03 -33.87
C SER A 581 -36.22 25.67 -33.74
N LYS A 582 -36.56 26.53 -34.72
CA LYS A 582 -37.79 27.35 -34.84
C LYS A 582 -37.79 28.58 -33.88
N ASP A 583 -38.34 29.74 -34.26
CA ASP A 583 -39.35 29.98 -35.30
C ASP A 583 -39.08 31.19 -36.23
N THR A 584 -40.00 31.42 -37.18
CA THR A 584 -39.90 32.45 -38.24
C THR A 584 -39.99 33.90 -37.76
N GLY A 585 -39.34 34.86 -38.45
CA GLY A 585 -39.70 36.29 -38.31
C GLY A 585 -38.77 37.30 -39.00
N SER A 586 -39.27 38.02 -40.00
CA SER A 586 -38.50 39.03 -40.74
C SER A 586 -38.56 40.46 -40.16
N GLY A 587 -37.40 41.07 -39.95
CA GLY A 587 -37.10 42.38 -40.54
C GLY A 587 -37.21 43.68 -39.71
N LYS A 588 -36.23 44.56 -39.99
CA LYS A 588 -36.21 46.04 -39.92
C LYS A 588 -36.17 46.77 -38.55
N ASP A 589 -35.11 47.56 -38.40
CA ASP A 589 -35.07 48.89 -37.76
C ASP A 589 -36.27 49.78 -38.17
N PRO A 590 -36.72 50.77 -37.35
CA PRO A 590 -35.83 51.70 -36.64
C PRO A 590 -36.29 52.24 -35.25
N THR A 591 -35.52 53.23 -34.79
CA THR A 591 -35.71 54.16 -33.66
C THR A 591 -36.92 55.13 -33.86
N PRO A 592 -37.25 56.13 -33.00
CA PRO A 592 -36.58 56.63 -31.77
C PRO A 592 -37.48 57.10 -30.58
N SER A 593 -36.80 57.59 -29.51
CA SER A 593 -37.13 58.77 -28.67
C SER A 593 -38.41 58.92 -27.80
N THR A 594 -38.17 59.00 -26.48
CA THR A 594 -38.60 60.05 -25.51
C THR A 594 -40.03 60.16 -24.95
N SER A 595 -40.05 60.62 -23.69
CA SER A 595 -41.13 61.23 -22.88
C SER A 595 -42.13 60.30 -22.15
N GLY A 596 -42.37 60.63 -20.87
CA GLY A 596 -43.48 60.16 -20.02
C GLY A 596 -44.26 61.38 -19.48
N PRO A 597 -44.76 61.40 -18.22
CA PRO A 597 -44.86 60.34 -17.21
C PRO A 597 -46.31 60.15 -16.66
N LYS A 598 -46.54 59.12 -15.84
CA LYS A 598 -47.43 59.18 -14.64
C LYS A 598 -47.42 57.91 -13.78
N ASP A 599 -47.86 58.07 -12.54
CA ASP A 599 -47.64 57.18 -11.39
C ASP A 599 -48.63 56.00 -11.31
N THR A 600 -48.20 54.85 -10.77
CA THR A 600 -48.62 54.36 -9.43
C THR A 600 -47.98 53.02 -9.03
N SER A 601 -47.59 52.91 -7.75
CA SER A 601 -47.42 51.68 -6.92
C SER A 601 -46.83 50.39 -7.53
N GLY A 602 -45.61 50.02 -7.13
CA GLY A 602 -45.04 48.66 -7.32
C GLY A 602 -43.71 48.49 -6.58
N SER A 603 -43.55 47.40 -5.83
CA SER A 603 -42.42 47.13 -4.92
C SER A 603 -41.10 46.71 -5.60
N ALA A 604 -39.97 46.96 -4.89
CA ALA A 604 -38.59 46.49 -5.15
C ALA A 604 -37.84 47.14 -6.34
N SER A 605 -36.59 47.56 -6.11
CA SER A 605 -35.91 48.59 -6.92
C SER A 605 -34.57 48.20 -7.55
N GLU A 606 -34.48 48.40 -8.88
CA GLU A 606 -33.28 48.72 -9.66
C GLU A 606 -33.12 50.27 -9.76
N GLU A 607 -32.10 50.90 -10.38
CA GLU A 607 -31.13 50.40 -11.38
C GLU A 607 -29.65 50.74 -11.05
N LYS A 608 -28.75 50.01 -11.72
CA LYS A 608 -27.42 50.43 -12.23
C LYS A 608 -27.26 51.94 -12.45
N ARG A 609 -26.00 52.44 -12.47
CA ARG A 609 -25.33 52.91 -13.72
C ARG A 609 -23.92 53.48 -13.52
N LEU A 610 -23.10 53.34 -14.57
CA LEU A 610 -21.85 54.09 -14.79
C LEU A 610 -22.14 55.52 -15.28
N PRO A 611 -21.20 56.46 -15.05
CA PRO A 611 -20.71 57.21 -16.21
C PRO A 611 -19.17 57.44 -16.22
N LEU A 612 -18.62 57.49 -17.43
CA LEU A 612 -17.45 58.31 -17.81
C LEU A 612 -17.98 59.70 -18.26
N PRO A 613 -17.25 60.83 -18.16
CA PRO A 613 -15.92 60.97 -18.80
C PRO A 613 -14.89 62.02 -18.27
N VAL A 614 -13.64 61.88 -18.76
CA VAL A 614 -12.68 62.97 -19.15
C VAL A 614 -11.88 63.79 -18.09
N ALA A 615 -10.67 64.21 -18.51
CA ALA A 615 -9.78 65.28 -18.02
C ALA A 615 -8.76 65.05 -16.85
N VAL A 616 -7.57 64.55 -17.23
CA VAL A 616 -6.28 65.31 -17.25
C VAL A 616 -5.84 66.20 -16.05
N ASN A 617 -4.60 65.94 -15.60
CA ASN A 617 -3.59 66.81 -14.95
C ASN A 617 -3.46 66.96 -13.40
N SER A 618 -2.17 66.95 -13.00
CA SER A 618 -1.46 67.81 -12.02
C SER A 618 -1.75 67.78 -10.51
N GLU A 619 -0.70 67.36 -9.78
CA GLU A 619 0.04 68.13 -8.75
C GLU A 619 -0.27 68.09 -7.23
N LEU A 620 0.84 68.02 -6.49
CA LEU A 620 1.20 68.69 -5.23
C LEU A 620 0.39 68.48 -3.94
N CYS A 621 0.90 67.58 -3.08
CA CYS A 621 1.68 67.94 -1.87
C CYS A 621 2.36 66.65 -1.31
N GLN A 622 3.42 66.67 -0.49
CA GLN A 622 3.85 67.66 0.52
C GLN A 622 5.33 68.09 0.38
N GLN A 623 5.81 68.91 1.32
CA GLN A 623 7.00 69.76 1.17
C GLN A 623 8.20 69.32 2.05
N ARG A 624 9.42 69.60 1.56
CA ARG A 624 10.66 69.84 2.33
C ARG A 624 10.54 71.17 3.13
N PRO A 625 11.47 71.59 4.03
CA PRO A 625 12.88 71.16 4.18
C PRO A 625 13.43 71.06 5.63
N GLN A 626 14.70 70.67 5.78
CA GLN A 626 15.79 71.58 6.23
C GLN A 626 17.18 70.95 6.00
N ASN A 627 18.25 71.73 6.23
CA ASN A 627 19.59 71.51 5.64
C ASN A 627 20.64 71.01 6.66
N GLY A 628 21.76 70.49 6.14
CA GLY A 628 22.99 70.25 6.91
C GLY A 628 24.14 69.75 6.03
N ASP A 629 25.03 70.65 5.59
CA ASP A 629 26.28 70.31 4.92
C ASP A 629 27.36 69.86 5.92
N CYS A 630 28.26 68.95 5.51
CA CYS A 630 29.72 69.14 5.60
C CYS A 630 30.55 67.93 5.10
N SER A 631 31.21 68.11 3.95
CA SER A 631 32.60 67.70 3.61
C SER A 631 33.33 66.60 4.42
N ASN A 632 33.88 65.58 3.74
CA ASN A 632 35.31 65.60 3.32
C ASN A 632 35.75 64.41 2.42
N ASP A 633 36.95 64.55 1.85
CA ASP A 633 37.60 63.70 0.83
C ASP A 633 38.29 62.41 1.35
N LEU A 634 38.94 61.70 0.39
CA LEU A 634 39.78 60.48 0.47
C LEU A 634 38.95 59.17 0.41
N GLY A 635 39.26 58.17 -0.41
CA GLY A 635 40.57 57.71 -0.91
C GLY A 635 40.99 56.47 -0.08
N VAL A 636 41.45 55.33 -0.60
CA VAL A 636 42.43 55.09 -1.67
C VAL A 636 42.37 53.61 -2.13
N ALA A 637 42.80 53.29 -3.36
CA ALA A 637 42.98 51.92 -3.92
C ALA A 637 44.48 51.49 -3.80
N PRO A 638 45.03 50.39 -4.40
CA PRO A 638 44.48 49.34 -5.26
C PRO A 638 44.97 47.91 -4.87
N ALA A 639 44.88 46.94 -5.80
CA ALA A 639 45.63 45.67 -5.75
C ALA A 639 47.13 45.86 -6.08
N PRO A 640 48.00 44.85 -5.87
CA PRO A 640 48.52 44.15 -7.05
C PRO A 640 48.89 42.65 -6.90
N GLN A 641 48.53 41.88 -7.94
CA GLN A 641 49.34 40.92 -8.71
C GLN A 641 50.41 39.98 -8.07
N THR A 642 50.09 38.66 -8.13
CA THR A 642 50.85 37.54 -8.76
C THR A 642 52.20 36.98 -8.24
N VAL A 643 52.29 35.62 -8.26
CA VAL A 643 53.46 34.77 -8.68
C VAL A 643 54.64 34.68 -7.67
N PRO A 644 55.53 33.63 -7.63
CA PRO A 644 55.76 32.49 -8.56
C PRO A 644 55.80 31.03 -7.98
N GLU A 645 55.52 30.03 -8.86
CA GLU A 645 56.28 28.76 -9.11
C GLU A 645 56.56 27.71 -7.97
N LYS A 646 57.02 26.45 -8.18
CA LYS A 646 57.43 25.66 -9.39
C LYS A 646 57.35 24.12 -9.17
N SER A 647 57.15 23.37 -10.27
CA SER A 647 57.63 21.99 -10.63
C SER A 647 57.56 20.79 -9.66
N GLY A 648 57.25 19.57 -10.10
CA GLY A 648 56.86 19.11 -11.46
C GLY A 648 57.09 17.61 -11.73
N SER A 649 56.90 17.21 -13.01
CA SER A 649 57.51 16.05 -13.72
C SER A 649 57.28 14.59 -13.24
N GLU A 650 57.16 13.57 -14.10
CA GLU A 650 56.69 13.46 -15.51
C GLU A 650 56.58 11.97 -15.91
N SER A 651 55.60 11.59 -16.77
CA SER A 651 55.50 10.39 -17.66
C SER A 651 54.01 9.98 -17.87
N GLY A 652 53.59 9.34 -18.97
CA GLY A 652 54.37 8.84 -20.12
C GLY A 652 53.63 8.60 -21.45
N ASP A 653 52.38 9.06 -21.61
CA ASP A 653 51.66 9.30 -22.89
C ASP A 653 51.23 8.11 -23.81
N LYS A 654 50.21 8.36 -24.65
CA LYS A 654 49.59 7.56 -25.76
C LYS A 654 48.65 6.40 -25.35
N ALA A 655 47.38 6.29 -25.81
CA ALA A 655 46.71 6.42 -27.13
C ALA A 655 46.75 5.11 -27.97
N ARG A 656 45.69 4.66 -28.69
CA ARG A 656 44.34 5.23 -29.00
C ARG A 656 43.38 4.15 -29.60
N ASP A 657 42.10 4.53 -29.78
CA ASP A 657 41.07 4.09 -30.77
C ASP A 657 40.57 2.62 -30.88
N ASP A 658 39.30 2.42 -30.50
CA ASP A 658 38.12 1.81 -31.18
C ASP A 658 38.14 0.64 -32.22
N PHE A 659 36.93 0.04 -32.36
CA PHE A 659 36.33 -0.79 -33.45
C PHE A 659 36.41 -2.33 -33.42
N GLY A 660 35.22 -2.95 -33.58
CA GLY A 660 34.98 -3.93 -34.66
C GLY A 660 34.55 -5.35 -34.28
N GLU A 661 33.33 -5.74 -34.66
CA GLU A 661 32.87 -7.15 -34.68
C GLU A 661 33.41 -7.91 -35.92
N VAL A 662 33.66 -9.22 -35.81
CA VAL A 662 33.40 -10.19 -36.90
C VAL A 662 33.03 -11.57 -36.33
N HIS A 663 32.06 -12.26 -36.94
CA HIS A 663 31.75 -13.69 -36.71
C HIS A 663 32.87 -14.64 -37.17
N GLN A 664 32.94 -15.85 -36.62
CA GLN A 664 32.77 -17.07 -37.44
C GLN A 664 32.45 -18.35 -36.64
N GLU A 665 32.03 -19.37 -37.36
CA GLU A 665 31.44 -20.64 -36.90
C GLU A 665 32.00 -21.80 -37.78
N ILE A 666 31.72 -23.05 -37.41
CA ILE A 666 31.91 -24.28 -38.22
C ILE A 666 33.37 -24.74 -38.43
N PHE A 667 33.78 -25.84 -37.76
CA PHE A 667 33.93 -27.14 -38.45
C PHE A 667 34.06 -28.33 -37.49
N CYS A 668 33.59 -29.49 -37.96
CA CYS A 668 33.62 -30.77 -37.23
C CYS A 668 34.90 -31.57 -37.56
N HIS A 669 35.22 -32.55 -36.71
CA HIS A 669 35.90 -33.76 -37.17
C HIS A 669 35.24 -35.01 -36.58
N ASN A 670 34.87 -35.94 -37.46
CA ASN A 670 34.48 -37.31 -37.11
C ASN A 670 35.71 -38.22 -37.16
N ASP A 671 35.63 -39.36 -36.44
CA ASP A 671 36.07 -40.70 -36.87
C ASP A 671 35.86 -41.72 -35.73
N LEU A 672 35.66 -43.03 -35.94
CA LEU A 672 34.91 -43.76 -36.97
C LEU A 672 34.75 -45.23 -36.49
N GLY A 673 33.65 -45.92 -36.79
CA GLY A 673 33.53 -47.38 -36.57
C GLY A 673 32.13 -47.88 -36.21
N ALA A 674 31.63 -48.91 -36.92
CA ALA A 674 30.27 -49.44 -36.72
C ALA A 674 30.11 -50.93 -37.10
N ALA A 675 29.19 -51.60 -36.39
CA ALA A 675 28.52 -52.88 -36.72
C ALA A 675 29.38 -54.18 -36.68
N PRO A 676 28.77 -55.38 -36.54
CA PRO A 676 27.32 -55.69 -36.51
C PRO A 676 26.76 -56.44 -35.27
N THR A 677 25.43 -56.62 -35.33
CA THR A 677 24.44 -57.32 -34.48
C THR A 677 24.64 -58.86 -34.37
N PRO A 678 23.90 -59.64 -33.51
CA PRO A 678 22.50 -59.44 -33.04
C PRO A 678 22.17 -59.77 -31.55
N GLN A 679 20.86 -59.81 -31.25
CA GLN A 679 20.21 -59.88 -29.93
C GLN A 679 20.21 -61.28 -29.27
N THR A 680 20.24 -61.35 -27.92
CA THR A 680 19.19 -62.00 -27.06
C THR A 680 19.42 -61.80 -25.54
N VAL A 681 18.46 -61.14 -24.86
CA VAL A 681 17.71 -61.51 -23.60
C VAL A 681 18.41 -62.36 -22.48
N PRO A 682 18.24 -62.10 -21.14
CA PRO A 682 17.90 -60.88 -20.38
C PRO A 682 18.77 -60.65 -19.09
N GLU A 683 18.20 -59.91 -18.14
CA GLU A 683 18.64 -59.37 -16.83
C GLU A 683 19.37 -60.28 -15.80
N LYS A 684 19.88 -59.64 -14.73
CA LYS A 684 20.77 -60.21 -13.71
C LYS A 684 20.07 -60.88 -12.52
N SER A 685 20.75 -61.89 -11.98
CA SER A 685 20.52 -62.53 -10.70
C SER A 685 20.73 -61.62 -9.48
N GLY A 686 20.04 -61.97 -8.39
CA GLY A 686 20.56 -61.88 -7.02
C GLY A 686 20.84 -63.28 -6.48
N SER A 687 21.58 -63.38 -5.37
CA SER A 687 21.91 -64.61 -4.63
C SER A 687 22.49 -64.25 -3.25
N GLU A 688 22.56 -65.09 -2.21
CA GLU A 688 21.88 -66.35 -1.83
C GLU A 688 22.05 -66.51 -0.30
N SER A 689 21.14 -67.13 0.45
CA SER A 689 21.09 -68.56 0.83
C SER A 689 19.98 -68.69 1.90
N GLY A 690 19.30 -69.80 2.22
CA GLY A 690 19.66 -71.23 2.31
C GLY A 690 19.33 -71.68 3.76
N ASP A 691 18.74 -72.84 4.10
CA ASP A 691 18.29 -74.00 3.31
C ASP A 691 17.08 -74.69 4.03
N LYS A 692 16.74 -75.94 3.65
CA LYS A 692 15.52 -76.72 3.99
C LYS A 692 15.59 -77.40 5.40
N ALA A 693 14.63 -78.20 5.92
CA ALA A 693 13.59 -79.02 5.26
C ALA A 693 12.51 -79.62 6.19
N ARG A 694 11.30 -79.90 5.63
CA ARG A 694 10.35 -81.03 5.92
C ARG A 694 9.66 -81.15 7.30
N ASP A 695 8.52 -81.83 7.48
CA ASP A 695 7.39 -82.26 6.61
C ASP A 695 6.17 -82.63 7.51
N ASP A 696 4.98 -82.72 6.90
CA ASP A 696 3.80 -83.56 7.26
C ASP A 696 2.83 -83.28 8.46
N PHE A 697 1.53 -83.48 8.12
CA PHE A 697 0.30 -83.80 8.87
C PHE A 697 0.00 -83.32 10.31
N GLY A 698 -1.24 -82.81 10.51
CA GLY A 698 -2.10 -83.31 11.60
C GLY A 698 -3.06 -82.34 12.30
N GLU A 699 -4.36 -82.51 12.03
CA GLU A 699 -5.53 -82.30 12.94
C GLU A 699 -5.86 -80.92 13.61
N VAL A 700 -7.18 -80.68 13.70
CA VAL A 700 -7.93 -79.73 14.56
C VAL A 700 -7.87 -80.13 16.05
N PRO A 701 -8.38 -79.35 17.06
CA PRO A 701 -9.24 -78.13 17.05
C PRO A 701 -8.59 -76.93 17.81
N GLN A 702 -9.19 -75.79 18.18
CA GLN A 702 -10.57 -75.22 18.23
C GLN A 702 -10.64 -73.90 17.40
N GLU A 703 -11.58 -72.93 17.41
CA GLU A 703 -12.60 -72.41 18.37
C GLU A 703 -11.99 -71.92 19.72
N ILE A 704 -12.62 -71.27 20.73
CA ILE A 704 -13.97 -70.87 21.20
C ILE A 704 -13.75 -69.53 21.96
N PHE A 705 -14.59 -68.49 22.09
CA PHE A 705 -15.85 -67.96 21.53
C PHE A 705 -15.68 -66.40 21.69
N CYS A 706 -16.11 -65.50 20.81
CA CYS A 706 -17.47 -65.16 20.40
C CYS A 706 -18.41 -64.67 21.54
N ARG A 707 -19.11 -63.55 21.29
CA ARG A 707 -20.29 -62.99 22.03
C ARG A 707 -20.01 -62.11 23.26
N ASN A 708 -20.79 -61.07 23.58
CA ASN A 708 -21.97 -60.40 22.96
C ASN A 708 -22.10 -58.98 23.59
N ASP A 709 -22.95 -58.00 23.20
CA ASP A 709 -23.94 -57.77 22.13
C ASP A 709 -23.85 -56.24 21.79
N LEU A 710 -23.97 -55.76 20.55
CA LEU A 710 -25.24 -55.37 19.88
C LEU A 710 -26.25 -54.57 20.74
N GLY A 711 -26.34 -53.27 20.46
CA GLY A 711 -27.29 -52.32 21.08
C GLY A 711 -26.96 -50.88 20.67
N ALA A 712 -27.20 -50.50 19.41
CA ALA A 712 -28.45 -49.85 18.98
C ALA A 712 -28.62 -48.43 19.57
N ALA A 713 -28.52 -47.41 18.71
CA ALA A 713 -28.70 -46.02 19.08
C ALA A 713 -30.18 -45.66 19.30
N PRO A 714 -30.46 -44.71 20.22
CA PRO A 714 -31.58 -43.80 20.08
C PRO A 714 -31.16 -42.32 20.04
N THR A 715 -31.99 -41.52 19.38
CA THR A 715 -31.88 -40.06 19.19
C THR A 715 -32.33 -39.26 20.44
N PRO A 716 -32.08 -37.94 20.52
CA PRO A 716 -31.97 -37.23 21.80
C PRO A 716 -33.29 -36.69 22.37
N GLN A 717 -33.34 -36.49 23.70
CA GLN A 717 -34.34 -35.66 24.37
C GLN A 717 -33.77 -34.83 25.53
N THR A 718 -33.96 -33.50 25.42
CA THR A 718 -34.27 -32.49 26.46
C THR A 718 -33.64 -32.57 27.87
N VAL A 719 -33.04 -31.45 28.29
CA VAL A 719 -32.81 -31.08 29.71
C VAL A 719 -33.65 -29.82 30.05
N PRO A 720 -34.36 -29.76 31.19
CA PRO A 720 -35.15 -28.60 31.59
C PRO A 720 -34.40 -27.61 32.51
N GLU A 721 -34.90 -26.37 32.59
CA GLU A 721 -34.42 -25.31 33.48
C GLU A 721 -34.89 -25.49 34.96
N LYS A 722 -34.12 -25.02 35.96
CA LYS A 722 -34.42 -23.76 36.71
C LYS A 722 -33.57 -23.45 37.98
N SER A 723 -33.23 -22.15 38.09
CA SER A 723 -33.19 -21.27 39.29
C SER A 723 -32.31 -21.57 40.53
N GLY A 724 -31.59 -20.53 41.00
CA GLY A 724 -31.00 -20.43 42.36
C GLY A 724 -29.57 -19.85 42.37
N SER A 725 -29.31 -18.58 42.05
CA SER A 725 -29.38 -17.39 42.92
C SER A 725 -28.46 -17.38 44.17
N GLU A 726 -27.30 -16.72 44.09
CA GLU A 726 -26.82 -15.72 45.08
C GLU A 726 -25.61 -14.91 44.55
N SER A 727 -25.09 -13.96 45.33
CA SER A 727 -24.36 -12.76 44.86
C SER A 727 -22.84 -12.73 45.12
N GLY A 728 -22.07 -12.07 44.24
CA GLY A 728 -20.71 -11.58 44.54
C GLY A 728 -19.96 -10.96 43.34
N ASP A 729 -19.36 -9.78 43.51
CA ASP A 729 -18.66 -9.02 42.45
C ASP A 729 -17.49 -9.77 41.77
N LYS A 730 -17.45 -9.75 40.43
CA LYS A 730 -16.36 -9.15 39.62
C LYS A 730 -16.55 -9.26 38.10
N ALA A 731 -15.73 -8.47 37.40
CA ALA A 731 -15.49 -8.44 35.94
C ALA A 731 -16.67 -8.02 35.04
N ARG A 732 -16.46 -6.93 34.30
CA ARG A 732 -17.08 -6.72 32.99
C ARG A 732 -16.08 -7.22 31.97
N ASP A 733 -16.46 -8.18 31.14
CA ASP A 733 -15.96 -8.40 29.77
C ASP A 733 -16.71 -9.62 29.20
N ASP A 734 -17.90 -9.38 28.65
CA ASP A 734 -18.61 -10.39 27.84
C ASP A 734 -19.63 -9.71 26.92
N PHE A 735 -19.21 -9.36 25.70
CA PHE A 735 -20.10 -9.06 24.58
C PHE A 735 -19.99 -10.24 23.61
N GLY A 736 -21.00 -11.11 23.65
CA GLY A 736 -20.90 -12.46 23.10
C GLY A 736 -20.45 -12.54 21.63
N GLU A 737 -19.31 -13.17 21.40
CA GLU A 737 -18.90 -13.59 20.06
C GLU A 737 -19.88 -14.65 19.52
N VAL A 738 -20.34 -14.50 18.28
CA VAL A 738 -20.85 -15.65 17.51
C VAL A 738 -19.63 -16.49 17.14
N PRO A 739 -19.51 -17.76 17.57
CA PRO A 739 -18.25 -18.48 17.46
C PRO A 739 -17.72 -18.58 16.03
N GLN A 740 -16.50 -18.09 15.80
CA GLN A 740 -15.84 -18.10 14.49
C GLN A 740 -15.64 -19.52 13.92
N GLU A 741 -15.72 -20.53 14.78
CA GLU A 741 -15.70 -21.95 14.44
C GLU A 741 -16.87 -22.37 13.53
N ILE A 742 -18.07 -21.82 13.77
CA ILE A 742 -19.29 -22.13 13.00
C ILE A 742 -19.10 -21.71 11.53
N PHE A 743 -18.56 -20.51 11.30
CA PHE A 743 -18.28 -19.99 9.96
C PHE A 743 -17.19 -20.80 9.24
N CYS A 744 -16.15 -21.25 9.96
CA CYS A 744 -15.12 -22.09 9.35
C CYS A 744 -15.66 -23.47 8.94
N HIS A 745 -16.51 -24.09 9.78
CA HIS A 745 -17.09 -25.39 9.44
C HIS A 745 -17.99 -25.31 8.19
N ALA A 746 -18.70 -24.19 7.98
CA ALA A 746 -19.45 -23.95 6.75
C ALA A 746 -18.51 -23.83 5.53
N GLU A 747 -17.45 -23.00 5.60
CA GLU A 747 -16.44 -22.89 4.54
C GLU A 747 -15.86 -24.26 4.19
N GLY A 748 -15.49 -25.07 5.19
CA GLY A 748 -14.88 -26.36 4.98
C GLY A 748 -15.80 -27.40 4.31
N LEU A 749 -17.12 -27.34 4.54
CA LEU A 749 -18.09 -28.17 3.83
C LEU A 749 -18.21 -27.77 2.36
N ASP A 750 -18.26 -26.47 2.05
CA ASP A 750 -18.26 -25.99 0.66
C ASP A 750 -16.96 -26.39 -0.07
N ARG A 751 -15.82 -26.30 0.63
CA ARG A 751 -14.52 -26.79 0.11
C ARG A 751 -14.49 -28.31 -0.09
N MET A 752 -15.17 -29.10 0.74
CA MET A 752 -15.33 -30.54 0.52
C MET A 752 -16.14 -30.84 -0.75
N VAL A 753 -17.27 -30.16 -0.95
CA VAL A 753 -18.08 -30.31 -2.18
C VAL A 753 -17.27 -29.95 -3.44
N GLN A 754 -16.45 -28.89 -3.38
CA GLN A 754 -15.51 -28.53 -4.45
C GLN A 754 -14.47 -29.63 -4.70
N LEU A 755 -13.85 -30.18 -3.63
CA LEU A 755 -12.84 -31.24 -3.74
C LEU A 755 -13.40 -32.53 -4.34
N LEU A 756 -14.55 -32.99 -3.87
CA LEU A 756 -15.21 -34.22 -4.35
C LEU A 756 -15.58 -34.11 -5.84
N LYS A 757 -16.02 -32.92 -6.28
CA LYS A 757 -16.25 -32.65 -7.70
C LYS A 757 -14.94 -32.67 -8.49
N ALA A 758 -13.92 -31.92 -8.05
CA ALA A 758 -12.65 -31.80 -8.75
C ALA A 758 -11.94 -33.15 -8.92
N LEU A 759 -11.89 -33.97 -7.85
CA LEU A 759 -11.33 -35.32 -7.92
C LEU A 759 -12.10 -36.23 -8.88
N LYS A 760 -13.43 -36.17 -8.87
CA LYS A 760 -14.28 -36.92 -9.80
C LYS A 760 -14.05 -36.51 -11.26
N ASP A 761 -13.97 -35.21 -11.53
CA ASP A 761 -13.73 -34.66 -12.87
C ASP A 761 -12.30 -35.00 -13.36
N LEU A 762 -11.35 -35.20 -12.44
CA LEU A 762 -9.99 -35.74 -12.68
C LEU A 762 -9.93 -37.29 -12.73
N GLY A 763 -11.07 -37.99 -12.66
CA GLY A 763 -11.16 -39.45 -12.73
C GLY A 763 -10.72 -40.21 -11.48
N LEU A 764 -10.62 -39.54 -10.33
CA LEU A 764 -10.25 -40.13 -9.04
C LEU A 764 -11.50 -40.34 -8.18
N SER A 765 -11.76 -41.60 -7.80
CA SER A 765 -12.92 -41.98 -7.00
C SER A 765 -12.55 -41.93 -5.52
N VAL A 766 -13.22 -41.04 -4.77
CA VAL A 766 -13.06 -40.91 -3.32
C VAL A 766 -14.43 -40.78 -2.64
N ALA A 767 -14.48 -41.08 -1.34
CA ALA A 767 -15.61 -40.77 -0.47
C ALA A 767 -15.24 -39.70 0.57
N ASP A 768 -16.24 -38.96 1.04
CA ASP A 768 -16.13 -37.99 2.14
C ASP A 768 -15.86 -38.70 3.48
N ALA A 769 -14.98 -38.13 4.30
CA ALA A 769 -14.70 -38.56 5.67
C ALA A 769 -14.67 -37.39 6.67
N GLY A 770 -15.28 -36.26 6.31
CA GLY A 770 -15.46 -35.08 7.14
C GLY A 770 -14.38 -34.00 6.98
N VAL A 771 -14.52 -32.97 7.80
CA VAL A 771 -13.78 -31.70 7.72
C VAL A 771 -13.23 -31.35 9.10
N VAL A 772 -12.06 -30.73 9.18
CA VAL A 772 -11.53 -30.15 10.43
C VAL A 772 -10.92 -28.78 10.14
N CYS A 773 -11.25 -27.78 10.97
CA CYS A 773 -10.85 -26.39 10.80
C CYS A 773 -9.71 -25.99 11.75
N GLY A 774 -8.54 -25.66 11.18
CA GLY A 774 -7.43 -25.06 11.91
C GLY A 774 -7.38 -23.53 11.78
N PRO A 775 -6.39 -22.87 12.42
CA PRO A 775 -6.26 -21.40 12.39
C PRO A 775 -6.05 -20.82 10.97
N ARG A 776 -5.20 -21.44 10.14
CA ARG A 776 -4.88 -20.96 8.78
C ARG A 776 -5.30 -21.89 7.64
N PHE A 777 -5.61 -23.15 7.91
CA PHE A 777 -5.93 -24.15 6.89
C PHE A 777 -7.04 -25.09 7.38
N ILE A 778 -7.77 -25.68 6.42
CA ILE A 778 -8.87 -26.60 6.65
C ILE A 778 -8.46 -27.97 6.09
N ARG A 779 -8.54 -29.02 6.91
CA ARG A 779 -8.27 -30.40 6.50
C ARG A 779 -9.54 -31.05 5.99
N LEU A 780 -9.61 -31.26 4.69
CA LEU A 780 -10.65 -32.05 4.03
C LEU A 780 -10.23 -33.53 4.07
N LYS A 781 -11.00 -34.40 4.71
CA LYS A 781 -10.68 -35.82 4.85
C LYS A 781 -11.40 -36.62 3.78
N VAL A 782 -10.67 -37.41 2.99
CA VAL A 782 -11.24 -38.28 1.95
C VAL A 782 -10.70 -39.71 2.01
N LEU A 783 -11.54 -40.67 1.63
CA LEU A 783 -11.21 -42.09 1.53
C LEU A 783 -10.99 -42.47 0.05
N PRO A 784 -9.78 -42.86 -0.37
CA PRO A 784 -9.53 -43.27 -1.75
C PRO A 784 -10.13 -44.65 -2.07
N ASP A 785 -10.88 -44.74 -3.16
CA ASP A 785 -11.43 -45.99 -3.67
C ASP A 785 -10.34 -46.83 -4.35
N ALA A 786 -9.70 -47.68 -3.55
CA ALA A 786 -8.66 -48.60 -4.01
C ALA A 786 -9.18 -49.66 -4.99
N ALA A 787 -10.46 -50.05 -4.92
CA ALA A 787 -11.06 -51.00 -5.85
C ALA A 787 -11.23 -50.41 -7.26
N ARG A 788 -11.45 -49.09 -7.35
CA ARG A 788 -11.33 -48.30 -8.60
C ARG A 788 -9.91 -47.78 -8.86
N GLY A 789 -8.91 -48.30 -8.16
CA GLY A 789 -7.50 -48.00 -8.38
C GLY A 789 -7.09 -46.57 -8.02
N THR A 790 -7.84 -45.87 -7.18
CA THR A 790 -7.44 -44.56 -6.63
C THR A 790 -6.48 -44.79 -5.47
N THR A 791 -5.37 -44.03 -5.43
CA THR A 791 -4.33 -44.18 -4.39
C THR A 791 -3.86 -42.80 -3.93
N VAL A 792 -3.28 -42.72 -2.73
CA VAL A 792 -2.77 -41.46 -2.15
C VAL A 792 -1.85 -40.73 -3.14
N LYS A 793 -0.91 -41.45 -3.76
CA LYS A 793 0.03 -40.88 -4.74
C LYS A 793 -0.65 -40.38 -6.02
N LYS A 794 -1.79 -40.95 -6.43
CA LYS A 794 -2.59 -40.40 -7.54
C LYS A 794 -3.28 -39.09 -7.16
N ILE A 795 -3.66 -38.90 -5.90
CA ILE A 795 -4.27 -37.67 -5.38
C ILE A 795 -3.18 -36.59 -5.20
N ASP A 796 -2.04 -36.92 -4.58
CA ASP A 796 -0.88 -36.04 -4.39
C ASP A 796 -0.32 -35.51 -5.73
N ASN A 797 -0.21 -36.39 -6.74
CA ASN A 797 0.15 -36.02 -8.12
C ASN A 797 -0.85 -35.05 -8.80
N ARG A 798 -2.00 -34.74 -8.19
CA ARG A 798 -3.02 -33.80 -8.69
C ARG A 798 -3.10 -32.50 -7.88
N ALA A 799 -2.18 -32.23 -6.96
CA ALA A 799 -2.18 -30.99 -6.17
C ALA A 799 -2.27 -29.72 -7.04
N ASP A 800 -1.48 -29.65 -8.11
CA ASP A 800 -1.44 -28.49 -9.02
C ASP A 800 -2.76 -28.37 -9.84
N ASP A 801 -3.37 -29.48 -10.26
CA ASP A 801 -4.69 -29.48 -10.92
C ASP A 801 -5.82 -29.05 -9.97
N LEU A 802 -5.78 -29.53 -8.72
CA LEU A 802 -6.73 -29.18 -7.66
C LEU A 802 -6.64 -27.71 -7.28
N GLN A 803 -5.44 -27.11 -7.33
CA GLN A 803 -5.26 -25.67 -7.14
C GLN A 803 -6.17 -24.87 -8.09
N VAL A 804 -6.11 -25.20 -9.39
CA VAL A 804 -6.87 -24.51 -10.43
C VAL A 804 -8.37 -24.77 -10.28
N GLN A 805 -8.78 -26.02 -10.11
CA GLN A 805 -10.20 -26.38 -10.06
C GLN A 805 -10.93 -25.90 -8.80
N MET A 806 -10.22 -25.73 -7.68
CA MET A 806 -10.77 -25.21 -6.42
C MET A 806 -10.44 -23.72 -6.17
N ALA A 807 -9.80 -23.06 -7.13
CA ALA A 807 -9.36 -21.66 -7.06
C ALA A 807 -8.56 -21.33 -5.77
N LEU A 808 -7.51 -22.12 -5.50
CA LEU A 808 -6.66 -21.98 -4.31
C LEU A 808 -5.42 -21.12 -4.60
N PRO A 809 -4.94 -20.28 -3.65
CA PRO A 809 -3.74 -19.46 -3.83
C PRO A 809 -2.43 -20.27 -3.89
N VAL A 810 -2.45 -21.52 -3.39
CA VAL A 810 -1.36 -22.51 -3.49
C VAL A 810 -1.96 -23.91 -3.68
N PRO A 811 -1.22 -24.87 -4.26
CA PRO A 811 -1.62 -26.28 -4.24
C PRO A 811 -1.86 -26.78 -2.81
N PRO A 812 -2.87 -27.64 -2.58
CA PRO A 812 -3.16 -28.16 -1.25
C PRO A 812 -2.06 -29.12 -0.81
N VAL A 813 -1.78 -29.18 0.50
CA VAL A 813 -0.86 -30.17 1.06
C VAL A 813 -1.64 -31.46 1.27
N ILE A 814 -1.20 -32.53 0.60
CA ILE A 814 -1.89 -33.84 0.59
C ILE A 814 -1.05 -34.84 1.39
N GLN A 815 -1.65 -35.47 2.40
CA GLN A 815 -0.96 -36.40 3.31
C GLN A 815 -1.85 -37.58 3.68
N ALA A 816 -1.23 -38.75 3.87
CA ALA A 816 -1.91 -39.92 4.44
C ALA A 816 -1.87 -39.87 5.97
N TYR A 817 -3.01 -40.12 6.60
CA TYR A 817 -3.16 -40.26 8.04
C TYR A 817 -3.77 -41.64 8.36
N GLY A 818 -3.81 -41.99 9.65
CA GLY A 818 -4.42 -43.23 10.11
C GLY A 818 -5.91 -43.32 9.71
N GLY A 819 -6.19 -44.01 8.62
CA GLY A 819 -7.54 -44.26 8.11
C GLY A 819 -8.09 -43.26 7.09
N TYR A 820 -7.37 -42.21 6.67
CA TYR A 820 -7.85 -41.25 5.65
C TYR A 820 -6.72 -40.50 4.93
N VAL A 821 -7.03 -39.88 3.79
CA VAL A 821 -6.16 -38.89 3.13
C VAL A 821 -6.65 -37.49 3.50
N GLY A 822 -5.78 -36.66 4.08
CA GLY A 822 -6.06 -35.25 4.32
C GLY A 822 -5.61 -34.41 3.12
N VAL A 823 -6.48 -33.51 2.68
CA VAL A 823 -6.22 -32.47 1.69
C VAL A 823 -6.36 -31.13 2.40
N ASP A 824 -5.23 -30.51 2.77
CA ASP A 824 -5.21 -29.29 3.57
C ASP A 824 -5.26 -28.05 2.67
N VAL A 825 -6.43 -27.43 2.60
CA VAL A 825 -6.69 -26.22 1.80
C VAL A 825 -6.53 -24.94 2.63
N PRO A 826 -6.17 -23.79 2.04
CA PRO A 826 -6.06 -22.52 2.75
C PRO A 826 -7.44 -22.03 3.23
N ARG A 827 -7.52 -21.50 4.45
CA ARG A 827 -8.73 -20.88 5.01
C ARG A 827 -8.90 -19.45 4.50
N SER A 828 -10.10 -19.04 4.13
CA SER A 828 -10.36 -17.73 3.51
C SER A 828 -10.20 -16.55 4.48
N SER A 829 -10.32 -16.80 5.79
CA SER A 829 -9.96 -15.86 6.86
C SER A 829 -8.97 -16.51 7.83
N PRO A 830 -7.64 -16.33 7.64
CA PRO A 830 -6.61 -16.93 8.49
C PRO A 830 -6.53 -16.24 9.86
N GLN A 831 -6.65 -17.02 10.94
CA GLN A 831 -6.47 -16.55 12.32
C GLN A 831 -4.98 -16.52 12.71
N ALA A 832 -4.58 -15.50 13.49
CA ALA A 832 -3.26 -15.44 14.12
C ALA A 832 -3.27 -16.25 15.43
N LEU A 833 -2.26 -17.10 15.62
CA LEU A 833 -2.10 -17.92 16.83
C LEU A 833 -1.09 -17.25 17.77
N SER A 834 -1.51 -16.89 18.99
CA SER A 834 -0.59 -16.37 20.01
C SER A 834 -0.02 -17.51 20.88
N LEU A 835 1.21 -17.33 21.38
CA LEU A 835 1.81 -18.26 22.33
C LEU A 835 0.97 -18.40 23.61
N LYS A 836 0.34 -17.31 24.08
CA LYS A 836 -0.58 -17.31 25.22
C LYS A 836 -1.81 -18.20 24.99
N THR A 837 -2.38 -18.17 23.78
CA THR A 837 -3.49 -19.06 23.39
C THR A 837 -3.03 -20.52 23.41
N LEU A 838 -1.85 -20.78 22.84
CA LEU A 838 -1.30 -22.14 22.72
C LEU A 838 -0.94 -22.75 24.08
N LEU A 839 -0.36 -21.97 24.99
CA LEU A 839 -0.08 -22.41 26.37
C LEU A 839 -1.37 -22.77 27.12
N ARG A 840 -2.40 -21.90 27.06
CA ARG A 840 -3.71 -22.13 27.69
C ARG A 840 -4.42 -23.38 27.13
N GLN A 841 -4.37 -23.58 25.82
CA GLN A 841 -5.07 -24.70 25.16
C GLN A 841 -4.34 -26.05 25.32
N GLY A 842 -3.04 -26.02 25.61
CA GLY A 842 -2.23 -27.21 25.85
C GLY A 842 -2.02 -27.57 27.33
N GLU A 843 -2.58 -26.80 28.28
CA GLU A 843 -2.22 -26.86 29.70
C GLU A 843 -2.43 -28.26 30.31
N GLU A 844 -3.57 -28.90 30.05
CA GLU A 844 -3.86 -30.27 30.50
C GLU A 844 -2.99 -31.33 29.82
N SER A 845 -2.61 -31.11 28.56
CA SER A 845 -1.84 -32.06 27.75
C SER A 845 -0.32 -31.87 27.85
N ARG A 846 0.14 -31.01 28.76
CA ARG A 846 1.52 -30.56 28.83
C ARG A 846 2.44 -31.60 29.48
N PRO A 847 3.56 -32.02 28.84
CA PRO A 847 4.56 -32.86 29.49
C PRO A 847 5.19 -32.19 30.72
N ARG A 848 5.55 -33.00 31.72
CA ARG A 848 6.11 -32.53 33.02
C ARG A 848 7.62 -32.25 32.99
N SER A 849 8.24 -32.29 31.82
CA SER A 849 9.67 -32.01 31.65
C SER A 849 10.01 -30.55 31.92
N GLU A 850 11.22 -30.33 32.43
CA GLU A 850 11.82 -29.01 32.63
C GLU A 850 12.35 -28.41 31.30
N ALA A 851 12.28 -29.14 30.19
CA ALA A 851 12.83 -28.75 28.87
C ALA A 851 11.75 -28.72 27.75
N VAL A 852 10.49 -28.51 28.13
CA VAL A 852 9.32 -28.57 27.24
C VAL A 852 8.86 -27.18 26.78
N PHE A 853 8.37 -27.08 25.55
CA PHE A 853 7.72 -25.88 25.00
C PHE A 853 6.64 -26.25 23.97
N PRO A 854 5.64 -25.39 23.72
CA PRO A 854 4.62 -25.67 22.71
C PRO A 854 5.13 -25.20 21.34
N LEU A 855 5.43 -26.15 20.45
CA LEU A 855 6.00 -25.86 19.13
C LEU A 855 4.94 -25.30 18.17
N GLY A 856 3.71 -25.80 18.23
CA GLY A 856 2.61 -25.35 17.36
C GLY A 856 1.29 -26.04 17.63
N MET A 857 0.25 -25.62 16.91
CA MET A 857 -1.11 -26.17 16.96
C MET A 857 -1.36 -27.11 15.79
N ARG A 858 -1.94 -28.29 16.06
CA ARG A 858 -2.45 -29.23 15.05
C ARG A 858 -3.77 -28.71 14.46
N VAL A 859 -4.22 -29.27 13.33
CA VAL A 859 -5.47 -28.82 12.69
C VAL A 859 -6.72 -29.04 13.55
N ASP A 860 -6.68 -29.99 14.48
CA ASP A 860 -7.75 -30.26 15.46
C ASP A 860 -7.70 -29.37 16.72
N GLY A 861 -6.83 -28.35 16.74
CA GLY A 861 -6.65 -27.43 17.85
C GLY A 861 -5.77 -27.96 18.98
N SER A 862 -5.39 -29.25 18.98
CA SER A 862 -4.51 -29.80 20.00
C SER A 862 -3.06 -29.34 19.84
N VAL A 863 -2.31 -29.31 20.94
CA VAL A 863 -0.97 -28.70 20.99
C VAL A 863 0.12 -29.73 20.73
N PHE A 864 1.01 -29.42 19.80
CA PHE A 864 2.26 -30.15 19.64
C PHE A 864 3.27 -29.60 20.65
N TRP A 865 3.41 -30.32 21.76
CA TRP A 865 4.48 -30.09 22.73
C TRP A 865 5.78 -30.73 22.23
N ALA A 866 6.86 -29.96 22.20
CA ALA A 866 8.21 -30.45 21.95
C ALA A 866 8.98 -30.48 23.27
N ASP A 867 9.58 -31.63 23.59
CA ASP A 867 10.34 -31.85 24.82
C ASP A 867 11.78 -32.17 24.47
N LEU A 868 12.71 -31.27 24.80
CA LEU A 868 14.12 -31.44 24.44
C LEU A 868 14.78 -32.56 25.26
N ALA A 869 14.16 -33.05 26.34
CA ALA A 869 14.63 -34.23 27.06
C ALA A 869 14.34 -35.55 26.32
N GLU A 870 13.36 -35.58 25.40
CA GLU A 870 12.99 -36.78 24.65
C GLU A 870 14.03 -37.12 23.57
N PRO A 871 14.43 -38.41 23.41
CA PRO A 871 15.40 -38.83 22.39
C PRO A 871 15.01 -38.51 20.94
N SER A 872 13.72 -38.27 20.69
CA SER A 872 13.17 -37.96 19.36
C SER A 872 13.19 -36.47 19.01
N MET A 873 13.46 -35.59 19.99
CA MET A 873 13.37 -34.12 19.84
C MET A 873 14.51 -33.36 20.53
N THR A 874 15.58 -34.04 20.96
CA THR A 874 16.71 -33.44 21.68
C THR A 874 17.41 -32.34 20.87
N SER A 875 17.54 -32.55 19.56
CA SER A 875 18.09 -31.57 18.63
C SER A 875 17.20 -31.41 17.39
N ILE A 876 17.07 -30.16 16.94
CA ILE A 876 16.07 -29.73 15.96
C ILE A 876 16.74 -29.01 14.77
N LEU A 877 16.38 -29.41 13.54
CA LEU A 877 16.66 -28.66 12.32
C LEU A 877 15.45 -27.79 11.95
N ILE A 878 15.65 -26.49 11.72
CA ILE A 878 14.57 -25.56 11.31
C ILE A 878 14.93 -24.87 9.98
N GLY A 879 14.22 -25.20 8.91
CA GLY A 879 14.44 -24.60 7.59
C GLY A 879 13.25 -23.79 7.09
N GLY A 880 13.49 -22.66 6.43
CA GLY A 880 12.45 -21.85 5.80
C GLY A 880 12.95 -20.52 5.24
N THR A 881 12.38 -20.03 4.14
CA THR A 881 12.79 -18.77 3.48
C THR A 881 12.53 -17.54 4.36
N SER A 882 12.99 -16.36 3.91
CA SER A 882 12.44 -15.10 4.43
C SER A 882 10.91 -15.08 4.33
N GLY A 883 10.24 -14.37 5.26
CA GLY A 883 8.77 -14.34 5.39
C GLY A 883 8.09 -15.64 5.88
N SER A 884 8.80 -16.78 5.89
CA SER A 884 8.20 -18.09 6.25
C SER A 884 7.71 -18.18 7.71
N GLY A 885 8.29 -17.40 8.61
CA GLY A 885 8.04 -17.41 10.06
C GLY A 885 9.24 -17.83 10.91
N LYS A 886 10.37 -18.26 10.31
CA LYS A 886 11.57 -18.80 10.99
C LYS A 886 11.95 -18.06 12.29
N SER A 887 12.23 -16.76 12.21
CA SER A 887 12.66 -15.94 13.36
C SER A 887 11.59 -15.75 14.43
N VAL A 888 10.30 -15.74 14.05
CA VAL A 888 9.18 -15.66 15.00
C VAL A 888 9.01 -16.99 15.75
N LEU A 889 9.18 -18.12 15.05
CA LEU A 889 9.18 -19.44 15.67
C LEU A 889 10.35 -19.56 16.66
N LEU A 890 11.57 -19.17 16.28
CA LEU A 890 12.75 -19.21 17.17
C LEU A 890 12.55 -18.41 18.45
N ARG A 891 12.06 -17.16 18.38
CA ARG A 891 11.68 -16.38 19.56
C ARG A 891 10.60 -17.06 20.40
N SER A 892 9.62 -17.67 19.74
CA SER A 892 8.55 -18.41 20.42
C SER A 892 9.03 -19.68 21.13
N VAL A 893 10.11 -20.32 20.65
CA VAL A 893 10.78 -21.40 21.39
C VAL A 893 11.42 -20.87 22.67
N VAL A 894 12.19 -19.78 22.60
CA VAL A 894 12.86 -19.21 23.80
C VAL A 894 11.84 -18.76 24.85
N VAL A 895 10.84 -17.97 24.44
CA VAL A 895 9.78 -17.50 25.35
C VAL A 895 8.93 -18.67 25.85
N GLY A 896 8.60 -19.64 25.00
CA GLY A 896 7.83 -20.83 25.37
C GLY A 896 8.57 -21.73 26.38
N LEU A 897 9.88 -21.95 26.20
CA LEU A 897 10.74 -22.64 27.15
C LEU A 897 10.79 -21.89 28.50
N LEU A 898 10.96 -20.56 28.50
CA LEU A 898 11.02 -19.78 29.75
C LEU A 898 9.70 -19.76 30.52
N LEU A 899 8.57 -19.77 29.83
CA LEU A 899 7.24 -19.86 30.44
C LEU A 899 6.89 -21.28 30.93
N CYS A 900 7.61 -22.31 30.46
CA CYS A 900 7.37 -23.69 30.84
C CYS A 900 8.37 -24.21 31.89
N ALA A 901 9.66 -24.00 31.67
CA ALA A 901 10.71 -24.48 32.55
C ALA A 901 10.59 -23.89 33.96
N PRO A 902 10.96 -24.63 35.02
CA PRO A 902 11.13 -24.03 36.34
C PRO A 902 12.09 -22.84 36.27
N LYS A 903 11.79 -21.78 37.01
CA LYS A 903 12.64 -20.58 37.07
C LYS A 903 14.11 -20.97 37.36
N ASP A 904 15.03 -20.33 36.65
CA ASP A 904 16.48 -20.53 36.79
C ASP A 904 17.00 -21.96 36.47
N SER A 905 16.21 -22.81 35.80
CA SER A 905 16.62 -24.18 35.41
C SER A 905 17.17 -24.33 33.97
N VAL A 906 17.00 -23.32 33.13
CA VAL A 906 17.44 -23.30 31.71
C VAL A 906 18.26 -22.04 31.44
N ASN A 907 19.34 -22.22 30.69
CA ASN A 907 20.17 -21.19 30.08
C ASN A 907 20.15 -21.30 28.55
N PHE A 908 20.44 -20.19 27.86
CA PHE A 908 20.50 -20.10 26.41
C PHE A 908 21.84 -19.55 25.92
N THR A 909 22.39 -20.22 24.91
CA THR A 909 23.40 -19.64 24.01
C THR A 909 22.68 -19.27 22.72
N LEU A 910 22.39 -17.98 22.51
CA LEU A 910 21.74 -17.49 21.29
C LEU A 910 22.82 -16.94 20.34
N ILE A 911 22.84 -17.48 19.12
CA ILE A 911 23.74 -17.05 18.04
C ILE A 911 22.87 -16.49 16.91
N ASP A 912 23.15 -15.26 16.49
CA ASP A 912 22.45 -14.53 15.42
C ASP A 912 23.45 -13.67 14.63
N PRO A 913 24.09 -14.22 13.58
CA PRO A 913 25.06 -13.50 12.76
C PRO A 913 24.44 -12.37 11.93
N LYS A 914 23.10 -12.29 11.88
CA LYS A 914 22.35 -11.25 11.15
C LYS A 914 21.90 -10.10 12.06
N ARG A 915 21.90 -10.29 13.39
CA ARG A 915 21.49 -9.31 14.41
C ARG A 915 20.04 -8.82 14.23
N LEU A 916 19.13 -9.74 13.91
CA LEU A 916 17.71 -9.44 13.58
C LEU A 916 16.68 -10.34 14.29
N THR A 917 17.06 -11.54 14.70
CA THR A 917 16.12 -12.58 15.16
C THR A 917 15.85 -12.51 16.66
N PHE A 918 16.83 -12.10 17.49
CA PHE A 918 16.72 -12.12 18.96
C PHE A 918 16.90 -10.75 19.66
N VAL A 919 16.82 -9.64 18.92
CA VAL A 919 17.15 -8.28 19.42
C VAL A 919 16.36 -7.87 20.66
N ASP A 920 15.09 -8.24 20.73
CA ASP A 920 14.19 -8.07 21.88
C ASP A 920 14.62 -8.91 23.10
N LEU A 921 15.13 -10.12 22.86
CA LEU A 921 15.54 -11.07 23.90
C LEU A 921 16.92 -10.78 24.54
N ALA A 922 17.65 -9.77 24.08
CA ALA A 922 18.98 -9.41 24.59
C ALA A 922 19.02 -9.13 26.10
N GLY A 923 17.89 -8.72 26.70
CA GLY A 923 17.77 -8.46 28.14
C GLY A 923 17.60 -9.69 29.03
N LEU A 924 17.52 -10.91 28.51
CA LEU A 924 17.22 -12.11 29.30
C LEU A 924 18.31 -12.46 30.34
N ARG A 925 17.90 -12.80 31.57
CA ARG A 925 18.81 -13.35 32.60
C ARG A 925 19.42 -14.69 32.18
N ALA A 926 18.62 -15.52 31.52
CA ALA A 926 19.00 -16.86 31.06
C ALA A 926 20.05 -16.87 29.92
N LEU A 927 20.41 -15.72 29.33
CA LEU A 927 21.51 -15.65 28.37
C LEU A 927 22.85 -15.91 29.04
N GLU A 928 23.60 -16.84 28.46
CA GLU A 928 25.00 -17.09 28.81
C GLU A 928 25.86 -15.94 28.26
N GLU A 929 26.96 -15.64 28.96
CA GLU A 929 27.75 -14.39 28.82
C GLU A 929 26.97 -13.06 29.01
N GLY A 930 25.63 -13.08 28.93
CA GLY A 930 24.77 -11.90 28.95
C GLY A 930 24.63 -11.19 27.62
N ARG A 931 24.85 -11.90 26.51
CA ARG A 931 24.80 -11.34 25.15
C ARG A 931 24.27 -12.36 24.13
N ILE A 932 24.05 -11.88 22.91
CA ILE A 932 23.76 -12.71 21.74
C ILE A 932 25.04 -12.74 20.91
N LEU A 933 25.54 -13.94 20.60
CA LEU A 933 26.76 -14.11 19.82
C LEU A 933 26.48 -13.81 18.36
N CYS A 934 27.36 -13.04 17.74
CA CYS A 934 27.18 -12.56 16.36
C CYS A 934 28.32 -12.98 15.44
N ASP A 935 29.50 -13.21 16.00
CA ASP A 935 30.75 -13.33 15.27
C ASP A 935 31.24 -14.79 15.28
N VAL A 936 31.96 -15.21 14.24
CA VAL A 936 32.20 -16.64 13.94
C VAL A 936 33.13 -17.28 14.97
N GLU A 937 34.19 -16.56 15.34
CA GLU A 937 35.19 -16.99 16.31
C GLU A 937 34.57 -17.19 17.70
N GLU A 938 33.71 -16.27 18.14
CA GLU A 938 32.99 -16.38 19.41
C GLU A 938 32.01 -17.55 19.42
N THR A 939 31.32 -17.75 18.29
CA THR A 939 30.41 -18.89 18.10
C THR A 939 31.14 -20.23 18.18
N MET A 940 32.34 -20.31 17.60
CA MET A 940 33.17 -21.51 17.62
C MET A 940 33.73 -21.81 19.02
N GLU A 941 34.16 -20.80 19.76
CA GLU A 941 34.63 -20.99 21.15
C GLU A 941 33.47 -21.35 22.09
N ALA A 942 32.31 -20.71 21.98
CA ALA A 942 31.13 -21.07 22.78
C ALA A 942 30.62 -22.51 22.50
N LEU A 943 30.73 -22.99 21.25
CA LEU A 943 30.45 -24.38 20.90
C LEU A 943 31.48 -25.36 21.48
N LYS A 944 32.76 -24.96 21.51
CA LYS A 944 33.84 -25.72 22.15
C LYS A 944 33.65 -25.78 23.67
N GLU A 945 33.40 -24.66 24.34
CA GLU A 945 33.06 -24.60 25.78
C GLU A 945 31.81 -25.42 26.11
N ALA A 946 30.81 -25.45 25.22
CA ALA A 946 29.63 -26.31 25.39
C ALA A 946 29.98 -27.80 25.35
N VAL A 947 30.93 -28.22 24.50
CA VAL A 947 31.44 -29.60 24.49
C VAL A 947 32.30 -29.90 25.72
N GLU A 948 33.14 -28.96 26.17
CA GLU A 948 33.98 -29.13 27.36
C GLU A 948 33.15 -29.22 28.66
N GLU A 949 32.15 -28.35 28.86
CA GLU A 949 31.18 -28.45 29.96
C GLU A 949 30.29 -29.71 29.86
N MET A 950 29.94 -30.15 28.64
CA MET A 950 29.22 -31.42 28.45
C MET A 950 30.04 -32.61 28.97
N GLU A 951 31.33 -32.69 28.65
CA GLU A 951 32.21 -33.76 29.15
C GLU A 951 32.44 -33.65 30.67
N ARG A 952 32.68 -32.44 31.21
CA ARG A 952 32.73 -32.19 32.66
C ARG A 952 31.47 -32.69 33.38
N ARG A 953 30.29 -32.52 32.79
CA ARG A 953 29.04 -33.05 33.37
C ARG A 953 28.97 -34.57 33.37
N TYR A 954 29.58 -35.25 32.41
CA TYR A 954 29.70 -36.70 32.46
C TYR A 954 30.57 -37.15 33.63
N GLU A 955 31.70 -36.48 33.90
CA GLU A 955 32.55 -36.76 35.07
C GLU A 955 31.79 -36.55 36.39
N LEU A 956 31.01 -35.46 36.50
CA LEU A 956 30.17 -35.18 37.67
C LEU A 956 29.06 -36.23 37.86
N MET A 957 28.41 -36.67 36.77
CA MET A 957 27.38 -37.72 36.80
C MET A 957 27.97 -39.09 37.17
N GLU A 958 29.15 -39.44 36.64
CA GLU A 958 29.86 -40.68 36.98
C GLU A 958 30.28 -40.70 38.47
N GLY A 959 30.85 -39.60 38.97
CA GLY A 959 31.18 -39.44 40.39
C GLY A 959 29.97 -39.57 41.32
N ALA A 960 28.82 -39.05 40.90
CA ALA A 960 27.53 -39.18 41.60
C ALA A 960 26.81 -40.53 41.34
N LYS A 961 27.32 -41.39 40.45
CA LYS A 961 26.76 -42.69 40.02
C LYS A 961 25.35 -42.59 39.41
N VAL A 962 25.11 -41.52 38.65
CA VAL A 962 23.85 -41.28 37.93
C VAL A 962 24.08 -41.23 36.42
N SER A 963 23.01 -41.26 35.62
CA SER A 963 23.12 -41.29 34.14
C SER A 963 22.56 -40.04 33.45
N HIS A 964 21.75 -39.23 34.12
CA HIS A 964 21.14 -38.04 33.54
C HIS A 964 21.20 -36.81 34.47
N LEU A 965 21.19 -35.61 33.88
CA LEU A 965 21.19 -34.33 34.59
C LEU A 965 20.04 -34.21 35.61
N THR A 966 18.87 -34.77 35.27
CA THR A 966 17.70 -34.81 36.17
C THR A 966 18.00 -35.57 37.46
N ASP A 967 18.70 -36.70 37.36
CA ASP A 967 19.08 -37.55 38.49
C ASP A 967 20.18 -36.87 39.31
N TYR A 968 21.18 -36.28 38.65
CA TYR A 968 22.23 -35.49 39.28
C TYR A 968 21.64 -34.34 40.11
N ASN A 969 20.73 -33.57 39.51
CA ASN A 969 20.03 -32.46 40.16
C ASN A 969 19.06 -32.89 41.29
N ALA A 970 18.85 -34.19 41.49
CA ALA A 970 18.10 -34.75 42.61
C ALA A 970 18.99 -35.21 43.78
N VAL A 971 20.31 -35.32 43.58
CA VAL A 971 21.29 -35.77 44.60
C VAL A 971 22.40 -34.76 44.92
N ALA A 972 22.66 -33.79 44.03
CA ALA A 972 23.68 -32.76 44.21
C ALA A 972 23.15 -31.54 44.98
N GLU A 973 24.05 -30.88 45.74
CA GLU A 973 23.74 -29.63 46.46
C GLU A 973 23.58 -28.44 45.50
N GLU A 974 24.38 -28.38 44.44
CA GLU A 974 24.27 -27.39 43.36
C GLU A 974 23.56 -28.00 42.14
N ARG A 975 22.42 -27.40 41.74
CA ARG A 975 21.65 -27.84 40.56
C ARG A 975 22.20 -27.21 39.28
N LEU A 976 22.61 -28.06 38.35
CA LEU A 976 23.10 -27.68 37.03
C LEU A 976 21.94 -27.37 36.07
N ARG A 977 22.01 -26.21 35.40
CA ARG A 977 21.00 -25.76 34.43
C ARG A 977 21.13 -26.49 33.10
N ARG A 978 20.02 -26.75 32.40
CA ARG A 978 20.07 -27.18 30.98
C ARG A 978 20.58 -26.04 30.10
N ARG A 979 21.38 -26.35 29.09
CA ARG A 979 21.90 -25.39 28.12
C ARG A 979 21.25 -25.65 26.77
N VAL A 980 20.54 -24.65 26.25
CA VAL A 980 19.84 -24.70 24.96
C VAL A 980 20.57 -23.77 23.98
N LEU A 981 21.30 -24.37 23.04
CA LEU A 981 22.04 -23.64 22.01
C LEU A 981 21.11 -23.44 20.82
N ILE A 982 20.93 -22.18 20.39
CA ILE A 982 20.09 -21.85 19.23
C ILE A 982 20.92 -21.01 18.26
N ILE A 983 21.17 -21.58 17.08
CA ILE A 983 21.93 -20.93 16.02
C ILE A 983 20.96 -20.48 14.93
N ASP A 984 20.70 -19.18 14.85
CA ASP A 984 20.11 -18.62 13.64
C ASP A 984 21.14 -18.52 12.52
N GLU A 985 20.67 -18.81 11.31
CA GLU A 985 21.47 -18.94 10.08
C GLU A 985 22.84 -19.64 10.23
N TYR A 986 22.85 -20.86 10.76
CA TYR A 986 24.09 -21.66 10.85
C TYR A 986 24.79 -21.88 9.49
N ALA A 987 24.07 -21.66 8.39
CA ALA A 987 24.60 -21.64 7.02
C ALA A 987 25.70 -20.61 6.80
N ASP A 988 25.61 -19.42 7.42
CA ASP A 988 26.64 -18.38 7.26
C ASP A 988 27.95 -18.81 7.94
N LEU A 989 27.88 -19.55 9.06
CA LEU A 989 29.04 -20.20 9.69
C LEU A 989 29.66 -21.29 8.78
N MET A 990 28.82 -22.14 8.19
CA MET A 990 29.24 -23.24 7.29
C MET A 990 29.90 -22.77 5.98
N MET A 991 29.84 -21.48 5.63
CA MET A 991 30.51 -20.94 4.44
C MET A 991 32.03 -20.77 4.65
N HIS A 992 32.50 -20.67 5.88
CA HIS A 992 33.92 -20.58 6.22
C HIS A 992 34.54 -21.98 6.22
N LYS A 993 35.24 -22.34 5.14
CA LYS A 993 35.81 -23.70 4.94
C LYS A 993 36.71 -24.20 6.07
N GLU A 994 37.37 -23.28 6.78
CA GLU A 994 38.31 -23.59 7.85
C GLU A 994 37.59 -23.99 9.14
N THR A 995 36.49 -23.31 9.49
CA THR A 995 35.70 -23.60 10.69
C THR A 995 34.58 -24.63 10.45
N ALA A 996 34.05 -24.76 9.24
CA ALA A 996 32.89 -25.61 8.93
C ALA A 996 33.06 -27.09 9.34
N LYS A 997 34.28 -27.63 9.25
CA LYS A 997 34.59 -29.01 9.67
C LYS A 997 34.50 -29.19 11.18
N ASP A 998 35.02 -28.23 11.94
CA ASP A 998 35.04 -28.28 13.40
C ASP A 998 33.65 -27.92 13.97
N LEU A 999 32.89 -27.07 13.26
CA LEU A 999 31.47 -26.82 13.49
C LEU A 999 30.65 -28.11 13.35
N GLU A 1000 30.82 -28.87 12.26
CA GLU A 1000 30.20 -30.21 12.14
C GLU A 1000 30.62 -31.15 13.28
N HIS A 1001 31.88 -31.08 13.74
CA HIS A 1001 32.34 -31.91 14.87
C HIS A 1001 31.65 -31.53 16.19
N PHE A 1002 31.57 -30.25 16.53
CA PHE A 1002 30.90 -29.79 17.76
C PHE A 1002 29.39 -30.09 17.71
N ILE A 1003 28.72 -29.84 16.59
CA ILE A 1003 27.32 -30.20 16.36
C ILE A 1003 27.13 -31.72 16.57
N GLN A 1004 27.99 -32.55 15.99
CA GLN A 1004 27.94 -34.01 16.13
C GLN A 1004 28.11 -34.44 17.60
N ARG A 1005 29.11 -33.89 18.31
CA ARG A 1005 29.35 -34.18 19.74
C ARG A 1005 28.14 -33.84 20.60
N LEU A 1006 27.63 -32.61 20.47
CA LEU A 1006 26.48 -32.13 21.24
C LEU A 1006 25.21 -32.93 20.94
N CYS A 1007 24.95 -33.30 19.68
CA CYS A 1007 23.79 -34.12 19.35
C CYS A 1007 23.88 -35.57 19.88
N GLN A 1008 25.08 -36.16 19.88
CA GLN A 1008 25.28 -37.57 20.27
C GLN A 1008 25.37 -37.77 21.79
N LYS A 1009 25.92 -36.80 22.53
CA LYS A 1009 26.15 -36.90 23.98
C LYS A 1009 25.38 -35.87 24.82
N GLY A 1010 24.85 -34.81 24.22
CA GLY A 1010 24.28 -33.69 24.97
C GLY A 1010 23.06 -34.04 25.84
N ARG A 1011 22.17 -34.92 25.37
CA ARG A 1011 20.88 -35.22 26.04
C ARG A 1011 21.02 -35.54 27.53
N ALA A 1012 21.97 -36.41 27.88
CA ALA A 1012 22.17 -36.85 29.26
C ALA A 1012 22.75 -35.74 30.15
N ALA A 1013 23.66 -34.92 29.63
CA ALA A 1013 24.23 -33.75 30.29
C ALA A 1013 23.30 -32.51 30.29
N GLY A 1014 22.12 -32.61 29.67
CA GLY A 1014 21.15 -31.53 29.52
C GLY A 1014 21.56 -30.43 28.55
N PHE A 1015 22.24 -30.81 27.47
CA PHE A 1015 22.53 -29.96 26.31
C PHE A 1015 21.56 -30.28 25.16
N HIS A 1016 21.04 -29.22 24.55
CA HIS A 1016 20.05 -29.29 23.47
C HIS A 1016 20.42 -28.28 22.38
N LEU A 1017 20.19 -28.63 21.10
CA LEU A 1017 20.69 -27.85 19.96
C LEU A 1017 19.61 -27.62 18.91
N LEU A 1018 19.36 -26.35 18.57
CA LEU A 1018 18.46 -25.93 17.51
C LEU A 1018 19.27 -25.21 16.42
N LEU A 1019 19.31 -25.78 15.22
CA LEU A 1019 19.99 -25.18 14.06
C LEU A 1019 18.95 -24.66 13.06
N ALA A 1020 19.02 -23.37 12.71
CA ALA A 1020 18.07 -22.75 11.80
C ALA A 1020 18.72 -22.19 10.53
N THR A 1021 18.05 -22.30 9.37
CA THR A 1021 18.57 -21.77 8.09
C THR A 1021 17.49 -21.31 7.09
N GLN A 1022 17.80 -20.25 6.35
CA GLN A 1022 17.12 -19.79 5.13
C GLN A 1022 17.73 -20.36 3.85
N ARG A 1023 18.90 -21.02 3.93
CA ARG A 1023 19.58 -21.73 2.82
C ARG A 1023 19.60 -23.25 3.04
N PRO A 1024 18.44 -23.94 2.95
CA PRO A 1024 18.35 -25.39 3.01
C PRO A 1024 18.89 -26.05 1.74
N ASP A 1025 20.20 -25.97 1.56
CA ASP A 1025 20.98 -26.52 0.44
C ASP A 1025 21.82 -27.70 0.91
N ALA A 1026 22.09 -28.68 0.03
CA ALA A 1026 22.81 -29.90 0.41
C ALA A 1026 24.27 -29.71 0.86
N LYS A 1027 24.85 -28.52 0.62
CA LYS A 1027 26.18 -28.10 1.13
C LYS A 1027 26.14 -27.59 2.58
N VAL A 1028 24.98 -27.12 3.03
CA VAL A 1028 24.74 -26.58 4.38
C VAL A 1028 24.11 -27.66 5.26
N VAL A 1029 23.09 -28.33 4.74
CA VAL A 1029 22.32 -29.38 5.41
C VAL A 1029 22.88 -30.74 4.98
N THR A 1030 24.12 -31.00 5.41
CA THR A 1030 24.91 -32.17 4.99
C THR A 1030 24.33 -33.49 5.51
N GLY A 1031 24.87 -34.62 5.04
CA GLY A 1031 24.53 -35.94 5.58
C GLY A 1031 24.81 -36.07 7.08
N VAL A 1032 25.88 -35.44 7.59
CA VAL A 1032 26.24 -35.45 9.01
C VAL A 1032 25.21 -34.68 9.83
N ILE A 1033 24.85 -33.46 9.41
CA ILE A 1033 23.82 -32.65 10.09
C ILE A 1033 22.49 -33.41 10.16
N LYS A 1034 22.02 -33.97 9.03
CA LYS A 1034 20.74 -34.71 8.96
C LYS A 1034 20.72 -36.00 9.76
N ALA A 1035 21.85 -36.65 9.98
CA ALA A 1035 21.95 -37.87 10.78
C ALA A 1035 21.93 -37.60 12.29
N ASN A 1036 22.25 -36.37 12.72
CA ASN A 1036 22.38 -36.02 14.14
C ASN A 1036 21.23 -35.16 14.68
N LEU A 1037 20.45 -34.47 13.83
CA LEU A 1037 19.25 -33.73 14.23
C LEU A 1037 17.99 -34.60 14.07
N GLN A 1038 17.32 -34.90 15.18
CA GLN A 1038 16.20 -35.88 15.19
C GLN A 1038 14.88 -35.27 14.73
N LEU A 1039 14.53 -34.08 15.23
CA LEU A 1039 13.33 -33.37 14.83
C LEU A 1039 13.64 -32.39 13.69
N ARG A 1040 12.78 -32.36 12.66
CA ARG A 1040 12.95 -31.56 11.45
C ARG A 1040 11.70 -30.73 11.23
N VAL A 1041 11.88 -29.42 11.15
CA VAL A 1041 10.84 -28.42 10.96
C VAL A 1041 11.10 -27.70 9.64
N ALA A 1042 10.23 -27.88 8.65
CA ALA A 1042 10.23 -27.09 7.43
C ALA A 1042 9.04 -26.13 7.45
N LEU A 1043 9.33 -24.85 7.61
CA LEU A 1043 8.41 -23.77 7.25
C LEU A 1043 8.40 -23.64 5.70
N LYS A 1044 7.69 -22.65 5.17
CA LYS A 1044 7.66 -22.40 3.72
C LYS A 1044 9.07 -22.30 3.13
N VAL A 1045 9.31 -23.05 2.04
CA VAL A 1045 10.56 -23.06 1.27
C VAL A 1045 10.32 -22.72 -0.21
N ALA A 1046 11.40 -22.42 -0.94
CA ALA A 1046 11.32 -22.04 -2.35
C ALA A 1046 11.09 -23.21 -3.33
N SER A 1047 11.41 -24.47 -2.97
CA SER A 1047 11.32 -25.60 -3.91
C SER A 1047 11.08 -26.98 -3.26
N LYS A 1048 10.61 -27.94 -4.07
CA LYS A 1048 10.51 -29.37 -3.72
C LYS A 1048 11.84 -29.95 -3.23
N SER A 1049 12.97 -29.49 -3.80
CA SER A 1049 14.33 -29.90 -3.40
C SER A 1049 14.66 -29.41 -1.98
N ASN A 1050 14.42 -28.13 -1.69
CA ASN A 1050 14.65 -27.56 -0.36
C ASN A 1050 13.79 -28.26 0.73
N SER A 1051 12.55 -28.64 0.38
CA SER A 1051 11.68 -29.42 1.26
C SER A 1051 12.30 -30.79 1.60
N GLN A 1052 12.81 -31.50 0.59
CA GLN A 1052 13.45 -32.81 0.77
C GLN A 1052 14.79 -32.72 1.52
N ILE A 1053 15.51 -31.61 1.38
CA ILE A 1053 16.78 -31.36 2.08
C ILE A 1053 16.54 -31.19 3.59
N ILE A 1054 15.45 -30.56 4.02
CA ILE A 1054 15.12 -30.40 5.45
C ILE A 1054 14.46 -31.68 6.01
N LEU A 1055 13.37 -32.12 5.40
CA LEU A 1055 12.50 -33.15 5.97
C LEU A 1055 13.03 -34.56 5.71
N GLY A 1056 13.44 -34.83 4.47
CA GLY A 1056 13.85 -36.14 3.98
C GLY A 1056 13.31 -36.45 2.59
N GLU A 1057 13.79 -37.53 1.98
CA GLU A 1057 13.31 -37.96 0.66
C GLU A 1057 11.81 -38.30 0.69
N GLY A 1058 11.10 -38.00 -0.40
CA GLY A 1058 9.64 -38.12 -0.49
C GLY A 1058 8.86 -36.88 0.01
N PHE A 1059 9.38 -36.09 0.95
CA PHE A 1059 8.68 -34.94 1.50
C PHE A 1059 8.96 -33.66 0.70
N THR A 1060 8.13 -33.41 -0.32
CA THR A 1060 8.25 -32.26 -1.24
C THR A 1060 7.35 -31.07 -0.87
N GLN A 1061 6.42 -31.25 0.07
CA GLN A 1061 5.24 -30.41 0.23
C GLN A 1061 5.51 -29.06 0.92
N ALA A 1062 6.67 -28.83 1.55
CA ALA A 1062 6.92 -27.61 2.30
C ALA A 1062 6.95 -26.32 1.44
N GLN A 1063 7.12 -26.43 0.11
CA GLN A 1063 6.98 -25.28 -0.79
C GLN A 1063 5.54 -24.77 -0.91
N HIS A 1064 4.55 -25.62 -0.61
CA HIS A 1064 3.11 -25.33 -0.71
C HIS A 1064 2.52 -24.78 0.59
N LEU A 1065 3.35 -24.54 1.61
CA LEU A 1065 2.96 -23.90 2.87
C LEU A 1065 2.61 -22.42 2.65
N LEU A 1066 1.83 -21.88 3.58
CA LEU A 1066 1.29 -20.51 3.55
C LEU A 1066 2.30 -19.47 4.05
N GLY A 1067 3.34 -19.89 4.77
CA GLY A 1067 4.25 -19.00 5.49
C GLY A 1067 3.64 -18.53 6.81
N HIS A 1068 4.17 -17.45 7.39
CA HIS A 1068 3.71 -16.90 8.68
C HIS A 1068 3.51 -17.95 9.79
N GLY A 1069 4.44 -18.90 9.90
CA GLY A 1069 4.45 -19.96 10.91
C GLY A 1069 3.78 -21.28 10.51
N ASP A 1070 3.15 -21.38 9.33
CA ASP A 1070 2.67 -22.66 8.78
C ASP A 1070 3.88 -23.55 8.41
N MET A 1071 3.93 -24.77 8.96
CA MET A 1071 5.11 -25.64 8.93
C MET A 1071 4.77 -27.14 8.89
N LEU A 1072 5.68 -27.92 8.32
CA LEU A 1072 5.73 -29.38 8.45
C LEU A 1072 6.78 -29.76 9.50
N VAL A 1073 6.40 -30.63 10.43
CA VAL A 1073 7.27 -31.14 11.50
C VAL A 1073 7.32 -32.66 11.43
N GLY A 1074 8.51 -33.25 11.56
CA GLY A 1074 8.68 -34.71 11.49
C GLY A 1074 10.10 -35.19 11.77
N ASN A 1075 10.31 -36.49 11.60
CA ASN A 1075 11.60 -37.17 11.86
C ASN A 1075 12.26 -37.74 10.58
N GLY A 1076 11.69 -37.44 9.40
CA GLY A 1076 12.12 -37.99 8.11
C GLY A 1076 11.56 -39.37 7.75
N SER A 1077 10.70 -39.96 8.58
CA SER A 1077 9.86 -41.13 8.22
C SER A 1077 8.37 -40.77 8.10
N ALA A 1078 7.92 -39.79 8.89
CA ALA A 1078 6.61 -39.16 8.79
C ALA A 1078 6.74 -37.65 9.04
N VAL A 1079 5.75 -36.88 8.58
CA VAL A 1079 5.61 -35.44 8.82
C VAL A 1079 4.16 -35.09 9.14
N GLU A 1080 3.96 -34.00 9.85
CA GLU A 1080 2.66 -33.45 10.25
C GLU A 1080 2.63 -31.93 10.05
N ARG A 1081 1.48 -31.38 9.64
CA ARG A 1081 1.31 -29.93 9.45
C ARG A 1081 0.82 -29.25 10.73
N LEU A 1082 1.54 -28.21 11.15
CA LEU A 1082 1.26 -27.40 12.34
C LEU A 1082 1.25 -25.90 11.99
N GLN A 1083 0.50 -25.12 12.76
CA GLN A 1083 0.66 -23.66 12.82
C GLN A 1083 1.53 -23.30 14.02
N GLY A 1084 2.68 -22.68 13.80
CA GLY A 1084 3.52 -22.11 14.85
C GLY A 1084 2.90 -20.85 15.48
N PRO A 1085 3.13 -20.58 16.77
CA PRO A 1085 2.62 -19.40 17.46
C PRO A 1085 3.43 -18.13 17.15
N ILE A 1086 2.88 -16.99 17.55
CA ILE A 1086 3.58 -15.72 17.70
C ILE A 1086 3.74 -15.46 19.21
N ALA A 1087 4.99 -15.29 19.66
CA ALA A 1087 5.30 -14.84 21.01
C ALA A 1087 5.50 -13.33 21.08
N ASP A 1088 5.13 -12.75 22.23
CA ASP A 1088 5.46 -11.40 22.66
C ASP A 1088 6.33 -11.53 23.93
N ILE A 1089 7.36 -10.71 24.05
CA ILE A 1089 8.23 -10.66 25.24
C ILE A 1089 7.47 -10.16 26.47
N SER A 1090 6.36 -9.42 26.31
CA SER A 1090 5.49 -8.97 27.41
C SER A 1090 4.86 -10.11 28.23
N LEU A 1091 4.92 -11.35 27.73
CA LEU A 1091 4.52 -12.55 28.46
C LEU A 1091 5.51 -12.91 29.60
N LEU A 1092 6.75 -12.42 29.55
CA LEU A 1092 7.78 -12.66 30.57
C LEU A 1092 7.76 -11.53 31.61
N GLY A 1093 7.69 -11.90 32.90
CA GLY A 1093 7.79 -10.94 34.01
C GLY A 1093 9.22 -10.38 34.20
N PRO A 1094 9.37 -9.28 34.96
CA PRO A 1094 10.68 -8.65 35.22
C PRO A 1094 11.73 -9.59 35.86
N GLU A 1095 11.29 -10.67 36.50
CA GLU A 1095 12.15 -11.71 37.07
C GLU A 1095 12.92 -12.54 36.03
N PHE A 1096 12.53 -12.50 34.75
CA PHE A 1096 13.27 -13.10 33.63
C PHE A 1096 14.26 -12.13 32.97
N LEU A 1097 14.14 -10.82 33.23
CA LEU A 1097 14.90 -9.76 32.58
C LEU A 1097 15.98 -9.18 33.50
N ARG A 1098 17.14 -8.85 32.92
CA ARG A 1098 18.20 -8.06 33.56
C ARG A 1098 17.68 -6.64 33.81
N GLY A 1099 18.00 -6.08 34.96
CA GLY A 1099 17.60 -4.73 35.38
C GLY A 1099 18.63 -3.68 35.03
#